data_AF-A0A507DKF6-F1
#
_entry.id   AF-A0A507DKF6-F1
#
_cell.length_a   1.000
_cell.length_b   1.000
_cell.length_c   1.000
_cell.angle_alpha   90.00
_cell.angle_beta   90.00
_cell.angle_gamma   90.00
#
_symmetry.space_group_name_H-M   'P 1'
#
loop_
_entity.id
_entity.type
_entity.pdbx_description
1 polymer ?
#
loop_
_entity_poly.entity_id
_entity_poly.type
_entity_poly.pdbx_seq_one_letter_code
_entity_poly.pdbx_strand_id
1 'polypeptide(L)'
;MEETPPSTAAATTMLPEVPPLVQDNDGSPTSSSPVLVAADASHTLQIVDETQSFTQDLLPYMQDKWNLASCGFDYNVVAVFGSQSTGKSTLLNRLFSTSFTVMDEKQRRQTTKGIWLSPAASKNLLVLDVEGTDGRERGEDQDFERKSALFSLAVAEVLIVNMWEHMVGLYNGANMGLLKTVFEVNLQLFQAQGSPKTLLMFILRDFTGVTPLETLAKTLIQDLEKIWAGLSKPAGHESSKISDFFDFAFEGLPHKIFAAERFDQSIELLRKRFYESRNSKYLFASHYHKHIPADGFPRYAESIWAKILTNRDLDLPTQQQLLAQYRCDEIARTVLETFADATKTYRPRLDAGVVIESIGHETEAIVASCLASFDKDASRYNADVYKRKRDEFLDKLTSTLHINYIEQLRNLHKQGTAQFNKSLQEKLKNGDAQFAATLRSCREEAETTFKELAIKSRIKFADWSYEEFVSQFHSALDEIATAKRSDALQRMVSGLQKMILDGLSEPIVKELNDVGPDMWNRISLTFEGTVQKTLDQVRIKSKGFEASDEEIKTSIVEMQRQAWHVLHRKLVEETDLSRMLVRLKTFFEDKFKYDDKGLPRIWKPDDDIDGIFTKARSETDILYSRFERICIPEETLTEIVGTIDESDLVLLSPSKQAMLRDRFRREEDAAYLDVKRSVVSTTAHIPWWMFLVLLTLGWNEIIFVLTNPFYLMALITGALLVVAMYYTGTLGPILRVGQMASREIVFQIASYLRDSGVKTDGILPPLRSNSTSYSSDIKTPRRVGGTSDVLPTTPLPSKTPLPYKTPAAASFGDSGEEDSDTPMVGSLPSTPMGSRQQRLHQQQTTQRARSVWKEGDSVDE
;
A
#
# COMPACT_ATOMS: atom_id res chain seq x y z
N MET A 1 91.94 -57.69 -28.19
CA MET A 1 92.16 -56.55 -27.29
C MET A 1 90.82 -55.88 -27.08
N GLU A 2 90.08 -56.15 -26.02
CA GLU A 2 90.21 -57.18 -24.97
C GLU A 2 88.77 -57.51 -24.52
N GLU A 3 88.37 -58.78 -24.55
CA GLU A 3 88.28 -59.70 -23.39
C GLU A 3 86.97 -59.59 -22.57
N THR A 4 86.65 -60.70 -21.91
CA THR A 4 85.38 -61.04 -21.23
C THR A 4 85.69 -61.38 -19.74
N PRO A 5 84.77 -61.85 -18.86
CA PRO A 5 83.31 -61.98 -18.94
C PRO A 5 82.53 -61.26 -17.76
N PRO A 6 81.80 -61.91 -16.78
CA PRO A 6 80.34 -61.71 -16.70
C PRO A 6 79.71 -61.49 -15.30
N SER A 7 78.38 -61.27 -15.24
CA SER A 7 77.50 -61.78 -14.16
C SER A 7 76.02 -61.84 -14.61
N THR A 8 75.13 -62.46 -13.81
CA THR A 8 73.79 -62.96 -14.21
C THR A 8 72.62 -62.54 -13.32
N ALA A 9 71.41 -62.32 -13.88
CA ALA A 9 70.11 -62.73 -13.31
C ALA A 9 68.92 -62.57 -14.30
N ALA A 10 67.81 -63.27 -14.05
CA ALA A 10 66.57 -63.40 -14.85
C ALA A 10 65.94 -62.09 -15.40
N ALA A 11 65.33 -61.98 -16.60
CA ALA A 11 64.48 -62.86 -17.45
C ALA A 11 62.97 -62.85 -17.09
N THR A 12 61.99 -62.75 -18.01
CA THR A 12 61.98 -62.31 -19.44
C THR A 12 60.60 -61.74 -19.83
N THR A 13 60.58 -60.45 -20.16
CA THR A 13 59.93 -59.79 -21.33
C THR A 13 58.62 -60.35 -21.93
N MET A 14 57.53 -59.59 -21.77
CA MET A 14 56.60 -59.29 -22.88
C MET A 14 57.13 -58.10 -23.68
N LEU A 15 56.80 -57.97 -24.97
CA LEU A 15 56.43 -56.71 -25.68
C LEU A 15 55.98 -57.06 -27.14
N PRO A 16 55.30 -56.14 -27.88
CA PRO A 16 54.71 -56.37 -29.21
C PRO A 16 55.59 -55.77 -30.35
N GLU A 17 54.98 -55.10 -31.35
CA GLU A 17 55.52 -54.50 -32.61
C GLU A 17 55.48 -55.43 -33.85
N VAL A 18 55.29 -54.97 -35.11
CA VAL A 18 54.94 -53.65 -35.70
C VAL A 18 54.30 -53.85 -37.10
N PRO A 19 53.46 -52.93 -37.64
CA PRO A 19 52.90 -53.03 -38.99
C PRO A 19 53.82 -52.48 -40.10
N PRO A 20 53.61 -52.87 -41.37
CA PRO A 20 53.48 -51.85 -42.42
C PRO A 20 52.39 -52.16 -43.47
N LEU A 21 52.10 -51.17 -44.33
CA LEU A 21 51.20 -51.29 -45.50
C LEU A 21 51.99 -51.67 -46.78
N VAL A 22 51.27 -52.07 -47.84
CA VAL A 22 51.27 -51.47 -49.22
C VAL A 22 50.97 -52.52 -50.34
N GLN A 23 49.93 -52.19 -51.14
CA GLN A 23 49.60 -52.62 -52.53
C GLN A 23 49.19 -54.07 -52.91
N ASP A 24 48.10 -54.11 -53.71
CA ASP A 24 47.84 -54.80 -55.00
C ASP A 24 48.28 -56.29 -55.15
N ASN A 25 47.49 -57.21 -55.73
CA ASN A 25 46.66 -57.07 -56.94
C ASN A 25 45.68 -58.28 -57.13
N ASP A 26 44.70 -58.14 -58.04
CA ASP A 26 43.88 -59.17 -58.73
C ASP A 26 43.16 -60.32 -57.97
N GLY A 27 41.92 -60.63 -58.40
CA GLY A 27 41.28 -61.92 -58.11
C GLY A 27 39.76 -61.89 -57.90
N SER A 28 39.01 -62.60 -58.75
CA SER A 28 37.55 -62.82 -58.61
C SER A 28 37.19 -64.30 -58.87
N PRO A 29 35.97 -64.79 -58.54
CA PRO A 29 35.28 -64.61 -57.26
C PRO A 29 34.63 -65.93 -56.76
N THR A 30 35.01 -66.45 -55.59
CA THR A 30 34.35 -67.66 -55.01
C THR A 30 34.15 -67.59 -53.50
N SER A 31 32.87 -67.52 -53.10
CA SER A 31 32.27 -68.10 -51.88
C SER A 31 33.15 -68.26 -50.63
N SER A 32 33.01 -67.34 -49.68
CA SER A 32 33.26 -67.59 -48.25
C SER A 32 32.00 -67.25 -47.44
N SER A 33 31.66 -68.10 -46.47
CA SER A 33 30.50 -67.89 -45.60
C SER A 33 30.73 -66.69 -44.68
N PRO A 34 29.73 -65.82 -44.43
CA PRO A 34 29.84 -64.80 -43.40
C PRO A 34 29.92 -65.47 -42.02
N VAL A 35 31.08 -65.34 -41.37
CA VAL A 35 31.24 -65.68 -39.95
C VAL A 35 30.32 -64.77 -39.13
N LEU A 36 29.68 -65.33 -38.10
CA LEU A 36 28.78 -64.60 -37.21
C LEU A 36 29.52 -63.45 -36.50
N VAL A 37 29.29 -62.23 -36.96
CA VAL A 37 29.58 -61.01 -36.19
C VAL A 37 28.57 -60.92 -35.05
N ALA A 38 29.03 -60.64 -33.83
CA ALA A 38 28.14 -60.43 -32.69
C ALA A 38 27.28 -59.17 -32.92
N ALA A 39 25.96 -59.30 -32.79
CA ALA A 39 25.04 -58.19 -32.96
C ALA A 39 25.06 -57.25 -31.73
N ASP A 40 25.13 -55.94 -31.97
CA ASP A 40 25.09 -54.94 -30.90
C ASP A 40 23.77 -54.95 -30.14
N ALA A 41 23.86 -54.77 -28.82
CA ALA A 41 22.72 -54.68 -27.89
C ALA A 41 22.01 -53.30 -27.93
N SER A 42 22.14 -52.55 -29.03
CA SER A 42 21.84 -51.11 -29.12
C SER A 42 20.42 -50.76 -29.60
N HIS A 43 19.65 -51.76 -30.06
CA HIS A 43 18.40 -51.55 -30.79
C HIS A 43 17.10 -51.69 -29.98
N THR A 44 17.13 -52.27 -28.79
CA THR A 44 15.95 -52.46 -27.93
C THR A 44 15.82 -51.32 -26.89
N LEU A 45 14.59 -51.01 -26.48
CA LEU A 45 14.28 -50.02 -25.44
C LEU A 45 13.25 -50.59 -24.45
N GLN A 46 13.48 -50.45 -23.16
CA GLN A 46 12.46 -50.70 -22.14
C GLN A 46 11.52 -49.48 -22.08
N ILE A 47 10.24 -49.67 -22.43
CA ILE A 47 9.25 -48.58 -22.44
C ILE A 47 8.49 -48.46 -21.12
N VAL A 48 8.37 -49.57 -20.39
CA VAL A 48 7.80 -49.63 -19.03
C VAL A 48 8.71 -50.49 -18.16
N ASP A 49 9.11 -49.97 -17.00
CA ASP A 49 9.98 -50.67 -16.06
C ASP A 49 9.23 -51.50 -14.98
N GLU A 50 9.98 -52.12 -14.07
CA GLU A 50 9.42 -52.93 -12.97
C GLU A 50 8.63 -52.10 -11.94
N THR A 51 8.88 -50.80 -11.87
CA THR A 51 8.21 -49.83 -10.97
C THR A 51 6.95 -49.21 -11.59
N GLN A 52 6.55 -49.70 -12.77
CA GLN A 52 5.44 -49.17 -13.58
C GLN A 52 5.72 -47.78 -14.19
N SER A 53 6.97 -47.31 -14.19
CA SER A 53 7.36 -46.02 -14.80
C SER A 53 7.45 -46.14 -16.33
N PHE A 54 7.07 -45.08 -17.06
CA PHE A 54 7.14 -45.01 -18.52
C PHE A 54 8.35 -44.18 -18.97
N THR A 55 9.09 -44.64 -19.99
CA THR A 55 10.31 -43.96 -20.43
C THR A 55 10.03 -42.66 -21.22
N GLN A 56 10.84 -41.63 -20.97
CA GLN A 56 10.83 -40.39 -21.76
C GLN A 56 11.68 -40.50 -23.03
N ASP A 57 12.58 -41.49 -23.12
CA ASP A 57 13.53 -41.66 -24.22
C ASP A 57 12.91 -42.23 -25.51
N LEU A 58 11.64 -42.63 -25.49
CA LEU A 58 10.97 -43.27 -26.61
C LEU A 58 10.92 -42.39 -27.88
N LEU A 59 10.75 -41.07 -27.73
CA LEU A 59 10.78 -40.15 -28.87
C LEU A 59 12.20 -39.99 -29.46
N PRO A 60 13.27 -39.72 -28.68
CA PRO A 60 14.66 -39.81 -29.15
C PRO A 60 15.02 -41.14 -29.82
N TYR A 61 14.59 -42.29 -29.30
CA TYR A 61 14.88 -43.58 -29.95
C TYR A 61 14.17 -43.72 -31.30
N MET A 62 12.91 -43.28 -31.41
CA MET A 62 12.17 -43.29 -32.69
C MET A 62 12.72 -42.31 -33.73
N GLN A 63 13.32 -41.20 -33.29
CA GLN A 63 13.97 -40.21 -34.15
C GLN A 63 15.40 -40.65 -34.53
N ASP A 64 16.31 -40.70 -33.55
CA ASP A 64 17.76 -40.76 -33.77
C ASP A 64 18.31 -42.17 -34.01
N LYS A 65 17.67 -43.21 -33.46
CA LYS A 65 18.17 -44.59 -33.50
C LYS A 65 17.43 -45.52 -34.44
N TRP A 66 16.11 -45.34 -34.58
CA TRP A 66 15.27 -46.21 -35.39
C TRP A 66 14.80 -45.56 -36.70
N ASN A 67 14.93 -44.24 -36.87
CA ASN A 67 14.50 -43.48 -38.06
C ASN A 67 13.02 -43.69 -38.44
N LEU A 68 12.15 -44.01 -37.47
CA LEU A 68 10.73 -44.32 -37.70
C LEU A 68 9.80 -43.11 -37.53
N ALA A 69 10.21 -42.09 -36.76
CA ALA A 69 9.36 -40.93 -36.47
C ALA A 69 8.92 -40.14 -37.73
N SER A 70 9.68 -40.22 -38.82
CA SER A 70 9.38 -39.56 -40.10
C SER A 70 8.47 -40.36 -41.04
N CYS A 71 8.13 -41.62 -40.71
CA CYS A 71 7.32 -42.50 -41.57
C CYS A 71 5.82 -42.14 -41.62
N GLY A 72 5.37 -41.15 -40.84
CA GLY A 72 3.97 -40.73 -40.78
C GLY A 72 3.06 -41.88 -40.34
N PHE A 73 2.15 -42.31 -41.21
CA PHE A 73 1.24 -43.44 -40.97
C PHE A 73 1.70 -44.77 -41.59
N ASP A 74 2.87 -44.83 -42.24
CA ASP A 74 3.41 -46.09 -42.80
C ASP A 74 4.27 -46.82 -41.76
N TYR A 75 3.65 -47.20 -40.64
CA TYR A 75 4.21 -48.14 -39.67
C TYR A 75 3.08 -49.01 -39.10
N ASN A 76 3.46 -50.13 -38.48
CA ASN A 76 2.51 -51.09 -37.89
C ASN A 76 2.97 -51.44 -36.46
N VAL A 77 2.08 -51.98 -35.62
CA VAL A 77 2.42 -52.35 -34.23
C VAL A 77 1.98 -53.79 -33.89
N VAL A 78 2.93 -54.62 -33.46
CA VAL A 78 2.73 -55.99 -32.97
C VAL A 78 3.14 -56.07 -31.51
N ALA A 79 2.36 -56.77 -30.69
CA ALA A 79 2.74 -57.16 -29.33
C ALA A 79 2.63 -58.68 -29.14
N VAL A 80 3.40 -59.25 -28.20
CA VAL A 80 3.29 -60.67 -27.81
C VAL A 80 2.87 -60.81 -26.35
N PHE A 81 1.91 -61.69 -26.09
CA PHE A 81 1.31 -61.97 -24.79
C PHE A 81 1.29 -63.48 -24.52
N GLY A 82 1.24 -63.87 -23.23
CA GLY A 82 1.21 -65.27 -22.79
C GLY A 82 2.23 -65.58 -21.68
N SER A 83 2.10 -66.76 -21.10
CA SER A 83 2.73 -67.13 -19.81
C SER A 83 4.25 -67.07 -19.81
N GLN A 84 4.85 -66.98 -18.62
CA GLN A 84 6.30 -67.04 -18.42
C GLN A 84 6.88 -68.33 -19.03
N SER A 85 8.11 -68.25 -19.54
CA SER A 85 8.85 -69.38 -20.14
C SER A 85 8.25 -70.00 -21.42
N THR A 86 7.14 -69.47 -21.96
CA THR A 86 6.52 -69.97 -23.21
C THR A 86 7.31 -69.65 -24.49
N GLY A 87 8.50 -69.04 -24.38
CA GLY A 87 9.39 -68.75 -25.51
C GLY A 87 8.91 -67.61 -26.41
N LYS A 88 8.35 -66.54 -25.82
CA LYS A 88 7.86 -65.33 -26.52
C LYS A 88 8.99 -64.56 -27.23
N SER A 89 9.97 -64.07 -26.47
CA SER A 89 11.15 -63.34 -26.97
C SER A 89 11.94 -64.18 -28.00
N THR A 90 12.01 -65.49 -27.79
CA THR A 90 12.60 -66.45 -28.76
C THR A 90 11.85 -66.48 -30.10
N LEU A 91 10.52 -66.42 -30.06
CA LEU A 91 9.67 -66.35 -31.25
C LEU A 91 9.82 -65.00 -31.96
N LEU A 92 9.78 -63.88 -31.22
CA LEU A 92 9.98 -62.55 -31.79
C LEU A 92 11.33 -62.42 -32.51
N ASN A 93 12.42 -62.83 -31.85
CA ASN A 93 13.76 -62.81 -32.43
C ASN A 93 13.89 -63.72 -33.66
N ARG A 94 13.17 -64.86 -33.70
CA ARG A 94 13.16 -65.76 -34.87
C ARG A 94 12.27 -65.28 -36.02
N LEU A 95 11.23 -64.49 -35.73
CA LEU A 95 10.22 -64.03 -36.70
C LEU A 95 10.56 -62.65 -37.30
N PHE A 96 10.83 -61.66 -36.45
CA PHE A 96 11.08 -60.26 -36.79
C PHE A 96 12.58 -59.87 -36.79
N SER A 97 13.46 -60.83 -36.47
CA SER A 97 14.92 -60.65 -36.37
C SER A 97 15.35 -59.61 -35.32
N THR A 98 14.57 -59.50 -34.23
CA THR A 98 14.85 -58.65 -33.06
C THR A 98 15.92 -59.26 -32.13
N SER A 99 16.41 -58.46 -31.18
CA SER A 99 17.47 -58.82 -30.22
C SER A 99 17.02 -58.79 -28.74
N PHE A 100 15.78 -59.21 -28.44
CA PHE A 100 15.30 -59.31 -27.06
C PHE A 100 16.06 -60.38 -26.26
N THR A 101 16.27 -60.15 -24.96
CA THR A 101 16.93 -61.09 -24.04
C THR A 101 16.13 -62.39 -23.92
N VAL A 102 16.82 -63.54 -23.98
CA VAL A 102 16.22 -64.88 -23.87
C VAL A 102 16.76 -65.62 -22.64
N MET A 103 15.96 -66.51 -22.07
CA MET A 103 16.32 -67.36 -20.92
C MET A 103 17.55 -68.24 -21.18
N ASP A 104 18.51 -68.22 -20.25
CA ASP A 104 19.52 -69.28 -20.15
C ASP A 104 18.82 -70.56 -19.67
N GLU A 105 18.86 -71.60 -20.51
CA GLU A 105 18.20 -72.89 -20.28
C GLU A 105 18.68 -73.59 -18.99
N LYS A 106 19.79 -73.14 -18.38
CA LYS A 106 20.32 -73.61 -17.08
C LYS A 106 19.56 -73.11 -15.85
N GLN A 107 18.84 -71.98 -15.92
CA GLN A 107 18.04 -71.46 -14.80
C GLN A 107 16.69 -70.93 -15.27
N ARG A 108 15.60 -71.64 -14.93
CA ARG A 108 14.22 -71.19 -15.16
C ARG A 108 13.85 -70.06 -14.19
N ARG A 109 14.17 -68.82 -14.57
CA ARG A 109 13.89 -67.56 -13.88
C ARG A 109 13.26 -66.54 -14.84
N GLN A 110 12.77 -65.41 -14.34
CA GLN A 110 12.26 -64.31 -15.16
C GLN A 110 13.38 -63.64 -15.97
N THR A 111 13.06 -63.23 -17.21
CA THR A 111 14.03 -62.74 -18.20
C THR A 111 13.57 -61.47 -18.91
N THR A 112 12.32 -61.41 -19.36
CA THR A 112 11.66 -60.15 -19.72
C THR A 112 11.04 -59.59 -18.45
N LYS A 113 11.45 -58.38 -18.06
CA LYS A 113 10.95 -57.60 -16.93
C LYS A 113 10.45 -56.27 -17.46
N GLY A 114 9.22 -55.88 -17.14
CA GLY A 114 8.58 -54.71 -17.75
C GLY A 114 8.11 -54.97 -19.19
N ILE A 115 7.98 -53.91 -19.98
CA ILE A 115 7.58 -53.97 -21.40
C ILE A 115 8.72 -53.41 -22.26
N TRP A 116 9.13 -54.17 -23.27
CA TRP A 116 10.25 -53.84 -24.16
C TRP A 116 9.75 -53.60 -25.59
N LEU A 117 10.39 -52.68 -26.28
CA LEU A 117 10.08 -52.28 -27.65
C LEU A 117 11.32 -52.42 -28.55
N SER A 118 11.13 -52.87 -29.79
CA SER A 118 12.16 -52.98 -30.81
C SER A 118 11.58 -52.78 -32.21
N PRO A 119 12.30 -52.15 -33.15
CA PRO A 119 11.94 -52.21 -34.56
C PRO A 119 12.21 -53.62 -35.12
N ALA A 120 11.35 -54.09 -36.02
CA ALA A 120 11.60 -55.28 -36.80
C ALA A 120 12.64 -55.01 -37.91
N ALA A 121 13.42 -56.03 -38.28
CA ALA A 121 14.33 -55.88 -39.42
C ALA A 121 13.55 -55.70 -40.74
N SER A 122 14.01 -54.77 -41.57
CA SER A 122 13.55 -54.56 -42.97
C SER A 122 12.06 -54.27 -43.17
N LYS A 123 11.35 -53.75 -42.15
CA LYS A 123 9.97 -53.23 -42.28
C LYS A 123 9.68 -52.18 -41.21
N ASN A 124 8.83 -51.20 -41.53
CA ASN A 124 8.31 -50.22 -40.57
C ASN A 124 7.30 -50.91 -39.63
N LEU A 125 7.82 -51.61 -38.64
CA LEU A 125 7.05 -52.42 -37.71
C LEU A 125 7.69 -52.32 -36.32
N LEU A 126 6.91 -51.87 -35.36
CA LEU A 126 7.25 -51.85 -33.94
C LEU A 126 6.78 -53.14 -33.26
N VAL A 127 7.68 -53.78 -32.53
CA VAL A 127 7.45 -55.07 -31.86
C VAL A 127 7.59 -54.91 -30.35
N LEU A 128 6.55 -55.26 -29.59
CA LEU A 128 6.56 -55.25 -28.12
C LEU A 128 6.77 -56.67 -27.56
N ASP A 129 7.83 -56.89 -26.78
CA ASP A 129 7.96 -58.06 -25.90
C ASP A 129 7.42 -57.70 -24.51
N VAL A 130 6.35 -58.38 -24.10
CA VAL A 130 5.66 -58.16 -22.83
C VAL A 130 6.11 -59.22 -21.82
N GLU A 131 6.23 -58.82 -20.55
CA GLU A 131 6.50 -59.75 -19.45
C GLU A 131 5.58 -60.99 -19.45
N GLY A 132 6.09 -62.12 -18.95
CA GLY A 132 5.36 -63.39 -18.91
C GLY A 132 4.38 -63.47 -17.76
N THR A 133 3.13 -63.83 -18.07
CA THR A 133 2.06 -64.02 -17.08
C THR A 133 2.19 -65.31 -16.29
N ASP A 134 1.46 -65.44 -15.18
CA ASP A 134 1.52 -66.59 -14.27
C ASP A 134 2.95 -66.80 -13.70
N GLY A 135 3.57 -65.68 -13.27
CA GLY A 135 4.96 -65.63 -12.86
C GLY A 135 5.22 -65.94 -11.39
N ARG A 136 6.01 -66.98 -11.11
CA ARG A 136 6.41 -67.39 -9.73
C ARG A 136 7.06 -66.29 -8.89
N GLU A 137 7.63 -65.28 -9.55
CA GLU A 137 8.42 -64.22 -8.93
C GLU A 137 7.57 -63.01 -8.49
N ARG A 138 6.29 -62.92 -8.92
CA ARG A 138 5.32 -61.91 -8.44
C ARG A 138 4.21 -62.47 -7.53
N GLY A 139 3.95 -63.79 -7.56
CA GLY A 139 2.99 -64.43 -6.66
C GLY A 139 1.54 -64.19 -7.09
N GLU A 140 0.66 -63.83 -6.15
CA GLU A 140 -0.77 -63.61 -6.42
C GLU A 140 -1.08 -62.21 -7.01
N ASP A 141 -0.12 -61.28 -7.02
CA ASP A 141 -0.33 -59.92 -7.55
C ASP A 141 -0.21 -59.85 -9.07
N GLN A 142 -1.37 -59.97 -9.72
CA GLN A 142 -1.55 -59.88 -11.17
C GLN A 142 -1.79 -58.45 -11.69
N ASP A 143 -1.66 -57.39 -10.87
CA ASP A 143 -1.88 -56.00 -11.31
C ASP A 143 -1.02 -55.63 -12.53
N PHE A 144 0.27 -55.93 -12.46
CA PHE A 144 1.19 -55.65 -13.58
C PHE A 144 0.86 -56.46 -14.84
N GLU A 145 0.46 -57.72 -14.69
CA GLU A 145 0.07 -58.59 -15.80
C GLU A 145 -1.19 -58.07 -16.50
N ARG A 146 -2.17 -57.56 -15.74
CA ARG A 146 -3.40 -56.94 -16.26
C ARG A 146 -3.11 -55.64 -17.00
N LYS A 147 -2.33 -54.74 -16.39
CA LYS A 147 -1.97 -53.44 -16.97
C LYS A 147 -1.16 -53.58 -18.26
N SER A 148 -0.14 -54.45 -18.26
CA SER A 148 0.71 -54.69 -19.44
C SER A 148 -0.03 -55.38 -20.59
N ALA A 149 -0.93 -56.33 -20.30
CA ALA A 149 -1.79 -56.93 -21.30
C ALA A 149 -2.80 -55.93 -21.92
N LEU A 150 -3.44 -55.11 -21.09
CA LEU A 150 -4.37 -54.06 -21.51
C LEU A 150 -3.69 -52.99 -22.37
N PHE A 151 -2.51 -52.53 -21.96
CA PHE A 151 -1.68 -51.61 -22.75
C PHE A 151 -1.35 -52.20 -24.13
N SER A 152 -0.93 -53.47 -24.15
CA SER A 152 -0.59 -54.17 -25.39
C SER A 152 -1.79 -54.34 -26.32
N LEU A 153 -2.98 -54.60 -25.78
CA LEU A 153 -4.22 -54.74 -26.56
C LEU A 153 -4.70 -53.41 -27.16
N ALA A 154 -4.53 -52.31 -26.43
CA ALA A 154 -4.93 -50.97 -26.85
C ALA A 154 -3.96 -50.37 -27.90
N VAL A 155 -2.66 -50.62 -27.76
CA VAL A 155 -1.60 -50.01 -28.59
C VAL A 155 -1.26 -50.86 -29.82
N ALA A 156 -1.42 -52.19 -29.78
CA ALA A 156 -1.12 -53.07 -30.92
C ALA A 156 -2.28 -53.21 -31.91
N GLU A 157 -1.92 -53.52 -33.15
CA GLU A 157 -2.84 -53.84 -34.25
C GLU A 157 -2.99 -55.36 -34.38
N VAL A 158 -1.91 -56.09 -34.09
CA VAL A 158 -1.89 -57.55 -33.97
C VAL A 158 -1.31 -57.93 -32.61
N LEU A 159 -2.12 -58.57 -31.76
CA LEU A 159 -1.66 -59.15 -30.49
C LEU A 159 -1.46 -60.65 -30.67
N ILE A 160 -0.21 -61.10 -30.59
CA ILE A 160 0.17 -62.51 -30.65
C ILE A 160 -0.05 -63.13 -29.27
N VAL A 161 -0.95 -64.11 -29.16
CA VAL A 161 -1.17 -64.90 -27.95
C VAL A 161 -0.41 -66.22 -28.07
N ASN A 162 0.73 -66.32 -27.40
CA ASN A 162 1.65 -67.45 -27.47
C ASN A 162 1.41 -68.44 -26.31
N MET A 163 0.84 -69.61 -26.62
CA MET A 163 0.46 -70.68 -25.66
C MET A 163 0.84 -72.06 -26.22
N TRP A 164 0.89 -73.11 -25.39
CA TRP A 164 1.25 -74.47 -25.83
C TRP A 164 0.00 -75.25 -26.27
N GLU A 165 0.13 -76.25 -27.16
CA GLU A 165 -1.01 -77.09 -27.60
C GLU A 165 -1.82 -77.65 -26.41
N HIS A 166 -1.14 -78.15 -25.37
CA HIS A 166 -1.77 -78.75 -24.19
C HIS A 166 -2.46 -77.73 -23.25
N MET A 167 -2.32 -76.42 -23.48
CA MET A 167 -2.99 -75.38 -22.68
C MET A 167 -4.41 -75.09 -23.21
N VAL A 168 -4.72 -75.48 -24.44
CA VAL A 168 -6.04 -75.27 -25.06
C VAL A 168 -7.11 -76.03 -24.28
N GLY A 169 -8.18 -75.34 -23.87
CA GLY A 169 -9.24 -75.87 -23.02
C GLY A 169 -8.96 -75.81 -21.51
N LEU A 170 -7.83 -75.26 -21.06
CA LEU A 170 -7.54 -75.02 -19.63
C LEU A 170 -7.76 -73.56 -19.26
N TYR A 171 -8.78 -73.27 -18.43
CA TYR A 171 -9.14 -71.90 -18.04
C TYR A 171 -7.96 -71.11 -17.42
N ASN A 172 -7.27 -71.70 -16.43
CA ASN A 172 -6.09 -71.06 -15.84
C ASN A 172 -4.88 -71.14 -16.77
N GLY A 173 -4.59 -72.33 -17.34
CA GLY A 173 -3.39 -72.57 -18.16
C GLY A 173 -3.31 -71.76 -19.45
N ALA A 174 -4.46 -71.33 -20.00
CA ALA A 174 -4.54 -70.44 -21.15
C ALA A 174 -4.69 -68.94 -20.77
N ASN A 175 -4.57 -68.59 -19.48
CA ASN A 175 -4.76 -67.24 -18.93
C ASN A 175 -6.17 -66.64 -19.18
N MET A 176 -7.22 -67.45 -19.26
CA MET A 176 -8.57 -66.98 -19.64
C MET A 176 -9.18 -66.01 -18.63
N GLY A 177 -8.90 -66.18 -17.34
CA GLY A 177 -9.32 -65.22 -16.31
C GLY A 177 -8.67 -63.83 -16.48
N LEU A 178 -7.41 -63.78 -16.94
CA LEU A 178 -6.71 -62.54 -17.23
C LEU A 178 -7.24 -61.89 -18.51
N LEU A 179 -7.45 -62.67 -19.57
CA LEU A 179 -8.10 -62.19 -20.80
C LEU A 179 -9.51 -61.65 -20.54
N LYS A 180 -10.29 -62.27 -19.62
CA LYS A 180 -11.60 -61.74 -19.20
C LYS A 180 -11.46 -60.29 -18.72
N THR A 181 -10.64 -60.05 -17.69
CA THR A 181 -10.45 -58.72 -17.10
C THR A 181 -9.91 -57.72 -18.12
N VAL A 182 -8.98 -58.14 -18.97
CA VAL A 182 -8.40 -57.28 -20.01
C VAL A 182 -9.44 -56.88 -21.05
N PHE A 183 -10.31 -57.78 -21.52
CA PHE A 183 -11.39 -57.44 -22.43
C PHE A 183 -12.47 -56.55 -21.79
N GLU A 184 -12.80 -56.79 -20.52
CA GLU A 184 -13.77 -55.99 -19.75
C GLU A 184 -13.32 -54.53 -19.66
N VAL A 185 -12.08 -54.28 -19.23
CA VAL A 185 -11.53 -52.92 -19.13
C VAL A 185 -11.22 -52.31 -20.51
N ASN A 186 -10.80 -53.10 -21.51
CA ASN A 186 -10.58 -52.59 -22.87
C ASN A 186 -11.88 -52.11 -23.54
N LEU A 187 -12.99 -52.84 -23.34
CA LEU A 187 -14.31 -52.44 -23.83
C LEU A 187 -14.80 -51.15 -23.15
N GLN A 188 -14.48 -50.96 -21.87
CA GLN A 188 -14.82 -49.74 -21.11
C GLN A 188 -13.95 -48.54 -21.50
N LEU A 189 -12.64 -48.70 -21.72
CA LEU A 189 -11.71 -47.59 -21.90
C LEU A 189 -11.46 -47.18 -23.37
N PHE A 190 -11.52 -48.12 -24.33
CA PHE A 190 -10.90 -47.90 -25.65
C PHE A 190 -11.81 -48.19 -26.86
N GLN A 191 -13.00 -48.76 -26.69
CA GLN A 191 -13.82 -49.28 -27.80
C GLN A 191 -15.22 -48.64 -27.91
N ALA A 192 -15.23 -47.34 -28.19
CA ALA A 192 -16.42 -46.63 -28.68
C ALA A 192 -16.84 -47.11 -30.09
N GLN A 193 -18.08 -46.81 -30.51
CA GLN A 193 -18.56 -47.14 -31.85
C GLN A 193 -17.63 -46.57 -32.94
N GLY A 194 -17.13 -47.44 -33.83
CA GLY A 194 -16.19 -47.08 -34.89
C GLY A 194 -14.70 -47.20 -34.52
N SER A 195 -14.34 -47.69 -33.33
CA SER A 195 -12.94 -47.98 -32.98
C SER A 195 -12.29 -49.01 -33.92
N PRO A 196 -11.03 -48.84 -34.34
CA PRO A 196 -10.31 -49.82 -35.14
C PRO A 196 -10.10 -51.13 -34.36
N LYS A 197 -10.34 -52.27 -35.02
CA LYS A 197 -10.23 -53.61 -34.43
C LYS A 197 -8.78 -53.93 -34.02
N THR A 198 -8.60 -55.01 -33.28
CA THR A 198 -7.27 -55.62 -33.07
C THR A 198 -7.32 -57.09 -33.48
N LEU A 199 -6.31 -57.58 -34.21
CA LEU A 199 -6.20 -58.98 -34.61
C LEU A 199 -5.58 -59.81 -33.48
N LEU A 200 -6.33 -60.80 -32.97
CA LEU A 200 -5.85 -61.74 -31.96
C LEU A 200 -5.28 -62.97 -32.65
N MET A 201 -3.94 -63.07 -32.69
CA MET A 201 -3.23 -64.17 -33.34
C MET A 201 -2.75 -65.21 -32.34
N PHE A 202 -3.46 -66.32 -32.22
CA PHE A 202 -3.09 -67.44 -31.37
C PHE A 202 -2.01 -68.29 -32.05
N ILE A 203 -0.85 -68.40 -31.39
CA ILE A 203 0.26 -69.23 -31.83
C ILE A 203 0.40 -70.40 -30.86
N LEU A 204 0.07 -71.60 -31.35
CA LEU A 204 0.13 -72.83 -30.59
C LEU A 204 1.53 -73.44 -30.69
N ARG A 205 2.20 -73.55 -29.55
CA ARG A 205 3.57 -74.02 -29.40
C ARG A 205 3.63 -75.51 -29.15
N ASP A 206 4.70 -76.11 -29.67
CA ASP A 206 4.98 -77.54 -29.65
C ASP A 206 3.86 -78.38 -30.27
N PHE A 207 3.24 -77.84 -31.33
CA PHE A 207 2.11 -78.44 -32.04
C PHE A 207 2.49 -79.78 -32.68
N THR A 208 1.83 -80.84 -32.21
CA THR A 208 2.05 -82.23 -32.61
C THR A 208 1.26 -82.63 -33.86
N GLY A 209 0.16 -81.93 -34.14
CA GLY A 209 -0.77 -82.27 -35.23
C GLY A 209 -1.73 -83.43 -34.90
N VAL A 210 -1.71 -83.97 -33.68
CA VAL A 210 -2.65 -85.03 -33.25
C VAL A 210 -4.08 -84.51 -33.20
N THR A 211 -4.26 -83.26 -32.72
CA THR A 211 -5.53 -82.54 -32.84
C THR A 211 -5.44 -81.56 -34.02
N PRO A 212 -6.38 -81.57 -34.99
CA PRO A 212 -6.38 -80.58 -36.06
C PRO A 212 -6.46 -79.14 -35.53
N LEU A 213 -5.67 -78.23 -36.10
CA LEU A 213 -5.63 -76.82 -35.71
C LEU A 213 -7.01 -76.15 -35.75
N GLU A 214 -7.86 -76.54 -36.71
CA GLU A 214 -9.25 -76.08 -36.81
C GLU A 214 -10.12 -76.44 -35.60
N THR A 215 -9.87 -77.58 -34.97
CA THR A 215 -10.60 -78.03 -33.77
C THR A 215 -10.14 -77.21 -32.56
N LEU A 216 -8.83 -77.05 -32.38
CA LEU A 216 -8.25 -76.22 -31.32
C LEU A 216 -8.70 -74.74 -31.45
N ALA A 217 -8.74 -74.21 -32.67
CA ALA A 217 -9.25 -72.88 -32.97
C ALA A 217 -10.75 -72.74 -32.63
N LYS A 218 -11.59 -73.73 -32.97
CA LYS A 218 -13.02 -73.73 -32.61
C LYS A 218 -13.22 -73.74 -31.09
N THR A 219 -12.45 -74.53 -30.34
CA THR A 219 -12.50 -74.53 -28.87
C THR A 219 -12.12 -73.16 -28.30
N LEU A 220 -11.01 -72.57 -28.76
CA LEU A 220 -10.56 -71.25 -28.30
C LEU A 220 -11.58 -70.15 -28.62
N ILE A 221 -12.17 -70.14 -29.82
CA ILE A 221 -13.23 -69.18 -30.19
C ILE A 221 -14.43 -69.35 -29.25
N GLN A 222 -14.89 -70.57 -28.98
CA GLN A 222 -16.03 -70.83 -28.09
C GLN A 222 -15.76 -70.40 -26.64
N ASP A 223 -14.55 -70.64 -26.12
CA ASP A 223 -14.14 -70.15 -24.80
C ASP A 223 -14.11 -68.61 -24.75
N LEU A 224 -13.59 -67.94 -25.79
CA LEU A 224 -13.53 -66.48 -25.88
C LEU A 224 -14.92 -65.84 -26.05
N GLU A 225 -15.82 -66.43 -26.85
CA GLU A 225 -17.22 -66.02 -26.97
C GLU A 225 -17.98 -66.17 -25.64
N LYS A 226 -17.74 -67.28 -24.91
CA LYS A 226 -18.31 -67.53 -23.58
C LYS A 226 -17.80 -66.56 -22.53
N ILE A 227 -16.52 -66.18 -22.60
CA ILE A 227 -15.92 -65.13 -21.77
C ILE A 227 -16.58 -63.78 -22.08
N TRP A 228 -16.72 -63.43 -23.37
CA TRP A 228 -17.33 -62.18 -23.83
C TRP A 228 -18.81 -62.03 -23.41
N ALA A 229 -19.56 -63.14 -23.43
CA ALA A 229 -20.94 -63.20 -22.94
C ALA A 229 -21.06 -63.01 -21.42
N GLY A 230 -19.97 -63.21 -20.66
CA GLY A 230 -19.89 -63.06 -19.21
C GLY A 230 -19.20 -61.78 -18.72
N LEU A 231 -19.02 -60.77 -19.57
CA LEU A 231 -18.46 -59.45 -19.22
C LEU A 231 -19.54 -58.45 -18.79
N SER A 232 -19.17 -57.54 -17.90
CA SER A 232 -19.98 -56.39 -17.46
C SER A 232 -19.90 -55.27 -18.50
N LYS A 233 -20.62 -55.42 -19.62
CA LYS A 233 -20.56 -54.48 -20.75
C LYS A 233 -21.18 -53.12 -20.38
N PRO A 234 -20.59 -51.99 -20.83
CA PRO A 234 -21.17 -50.66 -20.62
C PRO A 234 -22.47 -50.47 -21.43
N ALA A 235 -23.28 -49.50 -21.01
CA ALA A 235 -24.55 -49.16 -21.66
C ALA A 235 -24.35 -48.87 -23.16
N GLY A 236 -25.24 -49.41 -24.00
CA GLY A 236 -25.15 -49.32 -25.47
C GLY A 236 -24.24 -50.37 -26.13
N HIS A 237 -23.44 -51.12 -25.36
CA HIS A 237 -22.60 -52.23 -25.88
C HIS A 237 -23.13 -53.62 -25.49
N GLU A 238 -24.27 -53.71 -24.81
CA GLU A 238 -24.90 -54.95 -24.30
C GLU A 238 -25.01 -56.07 -25.36
N SER A 239 -25.52 -55.75 -26.55
CA SER A 239 -25.74 -56.69 -27.66
C SER A 239 -24.50 -57.02 -28.49
N SER A 240 -23.36 -56.36 -28.23
CA SER A 240 -22.14 -56.51 -29.05
C SER A 240 -21.46 -57.87 -28.90
N LYS A 241 -20.82 -58.34 -29.96
CA LYS A 241 -20.06 -59.59 -30.03
C LYS A 241 -18.56 -59.33 -30.06
N ILE A 242 -17.78 -60.32 -29.63
CA ILE A 242 -16.31 -60.24 -29.67
C ILE A 242 -15.79 -60.04 -31.10
N SER A 243 -16.49 -60.59 -32.11
CA SER A 243 -16.25 -60.42 -33.54
C SER A 243 -16.31 -58.98 -34.04
N ASP A 244 -16.98 -58.09 -33.30
CA ASP A 244 -17.21 -56.71 -33.74
C ASP A 244 -15.95 -55.86 -33.47
N PHE A 245 -15.13 -56.28 -32.50
CA PHE A 245 -13.93 -55.60 -32.01
C PHE A 245 -12.63 -56.36 -32.31
N PHE A 246 -12.69 -57.69 -32.42
CA PHE A 246 -11.53 -58.55 -32.62
C PHE A 246 -11.76 -59.52 -33.78
N ASP A 247 -10.77 -59.59 -34.65
CA ASP A 247 -10.66 -60.67 -35.65
C ASP A 247 -9.65 -61.71 -35.11
N PHE A 248 -9.74 -62.96 -35.57
CA PHE A 248 -8.96 -64.08 -35.03
C PHE A 248 -8.09 -64.77 -36.08
N ALA A 249 -6.84 -65.07 -35.73
CA ALA A 249 -5.93 -65.88 -36.53
C ALA A 249 -5.29 -66.99 -35.67
N PHE A 250 -4.99 -68.12 -36.31
CA PHE A 250 -4.36 -69.27 -35.66
C PHE A 250 -3.15 -69.75 -36.49
N GLU A 251 -2.11 -70.24 -35.81
CA GLU A 251 -0.94 -70.87 -36.41
C GLU A 251 -0.37 -71.94 -35.45
N GLY A 252 0.06 -73.09 -35.99
CA GLY A 252 0.64 -74.18 -35.21
C GLY A 252 2.15 -74.31 -35.46
N LEU A 253 2.98 -74.08 -34.44
CA LEU A 253 4.43 -74.18 -34.55
C LEU A 253 4.92 -75.52 -33.96
N PRO A 254 5.64 -76.35 -34.75
CA PRO A 254 6.27 -77.59 -34.28
C PRO A 254 7.24 -77.38 -33.10
N HIS A 255 7.58 -78.46 -32.41
CA HIS A 255 8.44 -78.39 -31.22
C HIS A 255 9.86 -77.90 -31.54
N LYS A 256 10.26 -76.73 -30.98
CA LYS A 256 11.54 -76.02 -31.26
C LYS A 256 12.76 -76.94 -31.33
N ILE A 257 12.94 -77.81 -30.33
CA ILE A 257 14.13 -78.67 -30.20
C ILE A 257 14.01 -79.94 -31.08
N PHE A 258 13.02 -80.80 -30.81
CA PHE A 258 12.87 -82.10 -31.50
C PHE A 258 12.45 -82.01 -32.98
N ALA A 259 11.98 -80.86 -33.46
CA ALA A 259 11.52 -80.67 -34.84
C ALA A 259 12.05 -79.36 -35.47
N ALA A 260 13.28 -78.96 -35.13
CA ALA A 260 13.88 -77.67 -35.48
C ALA A 260 13.71 -77.24 -36.95
N GLU A 261 13.98 -78.12 -37.92
CA GLU A 261 13.81 -77.81 -39.35
C GLU A 261 12.37 -77.46 -39.73
N ARG A 262 11.39 -78.19 -39.17
CA ARG A 262 9.96 -77.93 -39.39
C ARG A 262 9.51 -76.66 -38.68
N PHE A 263 10.04 -76.40 -37.48
CA PHE A 263 9.81 -75.15 -36.75
C PHE A 263 10.29 -73.94 -37.57
N ASP A 264 11.53 -73.96 -38.07
CA ASP A 264 12.06 -72.84 -38.85
C ASP A 264 11.37 -72.69 -40.23
N GLN A 265 10.92 -73.78 -40.86
CA GLN A 265 10.03 -73.71 -42.03
C GLN A 265 8.68 -73.05 -41.71
N SER A 266 8.04 -73.42 -40.58
CA SER A 266 6.80 -72.79 -40.11
C SER A 266 6.99 -71.32 -39.74
N ILE A 267 8.12 -70.95 -39.13
CA ILE A 267 8.48 -69.55 -38.85
C ILE A 267 8.64 -68.74 -40.14
N GLU A 268 9.25 -69.30 -41.19
CA GLU A 268 9.40 -68.61 -42.47
C GLU A 268 8.05 -68.45 -43.20
N LEU A 269 7.17 -69.46 -43.16
CA LEU A 269 5.79 -69.32 -43.65
C LEU A 269 5.02 -68.24 -42.88
N LEU A 270 5.22 -68.15 -41.56
CA LEU A 270 4.62 -67.11 -40.71
C LEU A 270 5.20 -65.72 -41.00
N ARG A 271 6.51 -65.60 -41.21
CA ARG A 271 7.18 -64.35 -41.61
C ARG A 271 6.54 -63.78 -42.86
N LYS A 272 6.27 -64.62 -43.86
CA LYS A 272 5.60 -64.21 -45.10
C LYS A 272 4.22 -63.59 -44.86
N ARG A 273 3.44 -64.12 -43.90
CA ARG A 273 2.14 -63.53 -43.50
C ARG A 273 2.27 -62.15 -42.83
N PHE A 274 3.40 -61.84 -42.19
CA PHE A 274 3.67 -60.51 -41.60
C PHE A 274 4.32 -59.53 -42.59
N TYR A 275 5.15 -60.01 -43.52
CA TYR A 275 5.95 -59.16 -44.41
C TYR A 275 5.34 -58.96 -45.81
N GLU A 276 4.87 -60.03 -46.46
CA GLU A 276 4.44 -60.00 -47.88
C GLU A 276 2.99 -59.50 -48.03
N SER A 277 2.79 -58.22 -48.35
CA SER A 277 1.45 -57.62 -48.56
C SER A 277 0.64 -58.22 -49.72
N ARG A 278 1.25 -59.06 -50.56
CA ARG A 278 0.59 -59.82 -51.64
C ARG A 278 0.12 -61.21 -51.23
N ASN A 279 0.36 -61.61 -49.98
CA ASN A 279 0.02 -62.93 -49.47
C ASN A 279 -1.49 -63.01 -49.14
N SER A 280 -2.18 -64.07 -49.56
CA SER A 280 -3.62 -64.24 -49.31
C SER A 280 -3.98 -64.46 -47.83
N LYS A 281 -2.99 -64.64 -46.95
CA LYS A 281 -3.12 -64.69 -45.49
C LYS A 281 -2.30 -63.60 -44.79
N TYR A 282 -2.06 -62.47 -45.45
CA TYR A 282 -1.41 -61.29 -44.87
C TYR A 282 -2.18 -60.77 -43.65
N LEU A 283 -1.46 -60.36 -42.61
CA LEU A 283 -2.03 -60.13 -41.27
C LEU A 283 -2.44 -58.68 -40.97
N PHE A 284 -1.81 -57.69 -41.60
CA PHE A 284 -2.16 -56.28 -41.37
C PHE A 284 -3.26 -55.82 -42.35
N ALA A 285 -4.20 -55.01 -41.86
CA ALA A 285 -5.30 -54.48 -42.64
C ALA A 285 -5.68 -53.08 -42.14
N SER A 286 -6.22 -52.24 -43.02
CA SER A 286 -6.51 -50.83 -42.70
C SER A 286 -7.53 -50.64 -41.57
N HIS A 287 -8.32 -51.66 -41.23
CA HIS A 287 -9.28 -51.60 -40.11
C HIS A 287 -8.68 -52.00 -38.75
N TYR A 288 -7.42 -52.47 -38.71
CA TYR A 288 -6.66 -52.64 -37.47
C TYR A 288 -5.84 -51.41 -37.09
N HIS A 289 -5.39 -50.66 -38.10
CA HIS A 289 -4.45 -49.55 -37.95
C HIS A 289 -5.04 -48.42 -37.10
N LYS A 290 -4.26 -47.92 -36.12
CA LYS A 290 -4.77 -46.98 -35.10
C LYS A 290 -4.80 -45.51 -35.55
N HIS A 291 -4.32 -45.21 -36.77
CA HIS A 291 -4.35 -43.87 -37.39
C HIS A 291 -3.69 -42.75 -36.55
N ILE A 292 -2.61 -43.12 -35.85
CA ILE A 292 -1.69 -42.22 -35.15
C ILE A 292 -0.43 -42.09 -36.00
N PRO A 293 0.18 -40.90 -36.16
CA PRO A 293 1.44 -40.76 -36.87
C PRO A 293 2.62 -41.13 -35.95
N ALA A 294 3.73 -41.59 -36.54
CA ALA A 294 4.87 -42.16 -35.81
C ALA A 294 5.56 -41.18 -34.83
N ASP A 295 5.52 -39.87 -35.10
CA ASP A 295 5.98 -38.81 -34.19
C ASP A 295 5.05 -38.64 -32.97
N GLY A 296 3.75 -38.89 -33.15
CA GLY A 296 2.74 -38.89 -32.08
C GLY A 296 2.69 -40.16 -31.24
N PHE A 297 3.22 -41.29 -31.75
CA PHE A 297 3.17 -42.59 -31.08
C PHE A 297 3.74 -42.60 -29.64
N PRO A 298 4.88 -41.96 -29.33
CA PRO A 298 5.42 -41.96 -27.97
C PRO A 298 4.46 -41.32 -26.95
N ARG A 299 3.85 -40.18 -27.30
CA ARG A 299 2.87 -39.48 -26.45
C ARG A 299 1.53 -40.22 -26.36
N TYR A 300 1.14 -40.92 -27.43
CA TYR A 300 -0.02 -41.83 -27.38
C TYR A 300 0.21 -42.97 -26.39
N ALA A 301 1.34 -43.68 -26.50
CA ALA A 301 1.70 -44.77 -25.61
C ALA A 301 1.81 -44.31 -24.14
N GLU A 302 2.51 -43.20 -23.89
CA GLU A 302 2.59 -42.56 -22.56
C GLU A 302 1.19 -42.24 -22.00
N SER A 303 0.30 -41.66 -22.80
CA SER A 303 -1.07 -41.34 -22.39
C SER A 303 -1.92 -42.58 -22.10
N ILE A 304 -1.81 -43.65 -22.91
CA ILE A 304 -2.52 -44.92 -22.68
C ILE A 304 -1.99 -45.58 -21.40
N TRP A 305 -0.67 -45.61 -21.18
CA TRP A 305 -0.09 -46.15 -19.95
C TRP A 305 -0.52 -45.36 -18.72
N ALA A 306 -0.45 -44.02 -18.76
CA ALA A 306 -0.92 -43.17 -17.68
C ALA A 306 -2.41 -43.43 -17.35
N LYS A 307 -3.28 -43.53 -18.37
CA LYS A 307 -4.71 -43.86 -18.20
C LYS A 307 -4.94 -45.24 -17.57
N ILE A 308 -4.05 -46.19 -17.81
CA ILE A 308 -4.08 -47.55 -17.23
C ILE A 308 -3.57 -47.55 -15.78
N LEU A 309 -2.64 -46.65 -15.42
CA LEU A 309 -2.20 -46.44 -14.04
C LEU A 309 -3.23 -45.69 -13.18
N THR A 310 -3.93 -44.70 -13.75
CA THR A 310 -4.88 -43.85 -13.00
C THR A 310 -6.26 -44.47 -12.81
N ASN A 311 -6.60 -45.52 -13.55
CA ASN A 311 -7.98 -46.03 -13.57
C ASN A 311 -8.34 -46.83 -12.31
N ARG A 312 -9.40 -46.38 -11.63
CA ARG A 312 -10.25 -47.23 -10.80
C ARG A 312 -11.71 -47.25 -11.25
N ASP A 313 -12.16 -46.26 -12.02
CA ASP A 313 -13.33 -46.29 -12.91
C ASP A 313 -13.43 -44.96 -13.71
N LEU A 314 -14.05 -45.03 -14.90
CA LEU A 314 -14.75 -43.97 -15.66
C LEU A 314 -13.99 -42.85 -16.45
N ASP A 315 -14.72 -42.40 -17.48
CA ASP A 315 -14.59 -41.25 -18.39
C ASP A 315 -13.21 -40.83 -18.93
N LEU A 316 -13.00 -41.17 -20.21
CA LEU A 316 -11.87 -40.70 -21.02
C LEU A 316 -12.35 -39.78 -22.16
N PRO A 317 -11.86 -38.53 -22.26
CA PRO A 317 -12.04 -37.72 -23.46
C PRO A 317 -11.43 -38.42 -24.68
N THR A 318 -12.08 -38.26 -25.84
CA THR A 318 -11.61 -38.85 -27.10
C THR A 318 -10.22 -38.35 -27.46
N GLN A 319 -9.47 -39.14 -28.24
CA GLN A 319 -8.11 -38.79 -28.68
C GLN A 319 -8.06 -37.41 -29.38
N GLN A 320 -9.09 -37.10 -30.18
CA GLN A 320 -9.24 -35.81 -30.86
C GLN A 320 -9.48 -34.65 -29.88
N GLN A 321 -10.27 -34.85 -28.81
CA GLN A 321 -10.49 -33.83 -27.78
C GLN A 321 -9.22 -33.57 -26.95
N LEU A 322 -8.44 -34.60 -26.63
CA LEU A 322 -7.15 -34.43 -25.94
C LEU A 322 -6.12 -33.65 -26.79
N LEU A 323 -5.99 -33.99 -28.07
CA LEU A 323 -5.12 -33.26 -29.00
C LEU A 323 -5.59 -31.80 -29.19
N ALA A 324 -6.90 -31.59 -29.29
CA ALA A 324 -7.49 -30.25 -29.37
C ALA A 324 -7.21 -29.41 -28.12
N GLN A 325 -7.31 -29.99 -26.91
CA GLN A 325 -7.01 -29.28 -25.66
C GLN A 325 -5.56 -28.80 -25.65
N TYR A 326 -4.60 -29.69 -25.95
CA TYR A 326 -3.18 -29.36 -25.98
C TYR A 326 -2.86 -28.25 -26.99
N ARG A 327 -3.37 -28.34 -28.23
CA ARG A 327 -3.12 -27.32 -29.26
C ARG A 327 -3.77 -25.97 -28.94
N CYS A 328 -4.96 -25.96 -28.34
CA CYS A 328 -5.55 -24.72 -27.83
C CYS A 328 -4.71 -24.11 -26.70
N ASP A 329 -4.18 -24.90 -25.76
CA ASP A 329 -3.33 -24.42 -24.66
C ASP A 329 -1.95 -23.91 -25.14
N GLU A 330 -1.41 -24.51 -26.20
CA GLU A 330 -0.19 -24.06 -26.89
C GLU A 330 -0.41 -22.69 -27.56
N ILE A 331 -1.47 -22.55 -28.38
CA ILE A 331 -1.85 -21.28 -29.03
C ILE A 331 -2.13 -20.20 -27.98
N ALA A 332 -2.85 -20.53 -26.91
CA ALA A 332 -3.12 -19.60 -25.81
C ALA A 332 -1.82 -19.09 -25.16
N ARG A 333 -0.81 -19.93 -24.96
CA ARG A 333 0.50 -19.50 -24.43
C ARG A 333 1.18 -18.47 -25.35
N THR A 334 1.28 -18.74 -26.65
CA THR A 334 1.92 -17.82 -27.60
C THR A 334 1.20 -16.47 -27.69
N VAL A 335 -0.15 -16.46 -27.63
CA VAL A 335 -0.91 -15.21 -27.61
C VAL A 335 -0.78 -14.48 -26.26
N LEU A 336 -0.68 -15.20 -25.13
CA LEU A 336 -0.42 -14.60 -23.80
C LEU A 336 0.92 -13.87 -23.74
N GLU A 337 1.96 -14.34 -24.42
CA GLU A 337 3.27 -13.67 -24.49
C GLU A 337 3.15 -12.31 -25.21
N THR A 338 2.46 -12.29 -26.35
CA THR A 338 2.16 -11.04 -27.10
C THR A 338 1.31 -10.07 -26.26
N PHE A 339 0.33 -10.60 -25.53
CA PHE A 339 -0.51 -9.83 -24.61
C PHE A 339 0.27 -9.24 -23.42
N ALA A 340 1.22 -9.98 -22.86
CA ALA A 340 2.04 -9.54 -21.75
C ALA A 340 2.93 -8.35 -22.14
N ASP A 341 3.58 -8.40 -23.30
CA ASP A 341 4.37 -7.25 -23.79
C ASP A 341 3.49 -6.04 -24.16
N ALA A 342 2.30 -6.25 -24.71
CA ALA A 342 1.35 -5.17 -24.99
C ALA A 342 0.83 -4.45 -23.73
N THR A 343 0.71 -5.16 -22.60
CA THR A 343 0.16 -4.62 -21.34
C THR A 343 1.22 -4.16 -20.32
N LYS A 344 2.50 -4.48 -20.58
CA LYS A 344 3.69 -4.15 -19.77
C LYS A 344 3.83 -2.67 -19.37
N THR A 345 3.30 -1.77 -20.19
CA THR A 345 3.41 -0.31 -20.04
C THR A 345 2.44 0.28 -19.01
N TYR A 346 1.34 -0.42 -18.68
CA TYR A 346 0.33 0.08 -17.74
C TYR A 346 0.80 0.02 -16.29
N ARG A 347 1.37 -1.12 -15.87
CA ARG A 347 1.69 -1.37 -14.46
C ARG A 347 2.62 -0.30 -13.84
N PRO A 348 3.76 0.10 -14.46
CA PRO A 348 4.63 1.13 -13.88
C PRO A 348 3.97 2.52 -13.79
N ARG A 349 3.02 2.84 -14.68
CA ARG A 349 2.28 4.11 -14.65
C ARG A 349 1.23 4.12 -13.54
N LEU A 350 0.54 3.00 -13.34
CA LEU A 350 -0.42 2.81 -12.24
C LEU A 350 0.29 2.80 -10.87
N ASP A 351 1.43 2.11 -10.74
CA ASP A 351 2.24 2.13 -9.51
C ASP A 351 2.81 3.53 -9.20
N ALA A 352 3.06 4.36 -10.22
CA ALA A 352 3.41 5.77 -10.08
C ALA A 352 2.22 6.70 -9.73
N GLY A 353 1.01 6.16 -9.52
CA GLY A 353 -0.18 6.91 -9.13
C GLY A 353 -0.92 7.61 -10.29
N VAL A 354 -0.56 7.33 -11.55
CA VAL A 354 -1.17 7.99 -12.72
C VAL A 354 -2.48 7.31 -13.11
N VAL A 355 -3.56 8.09 -13.22
CA VAL A 355 -4.82 7.66 -13.85
C VAL A 355 -4.68 7.71 -15.38
N ILE A 356 -5.11 6.65 -16.07
CA ILE A 356 -5.04 6.53 -17.54
C ILE A 356 -6.45 6.48 -18.10
N GLU A 357 -6.97 7.58 -18.64
CA GLU A 357 -8.37 7.67 -19.10
C GLU A 357 -8.71 6.71 -20.25
N SER A 358 -7.74 6.43 -21.13
CA SER A 358 -7.89 5.57 -22.31
C SER A 358 -7.82 4.07 -22.02
N ILE A 359 -7.49 3.66 -20.78
CA ILE A 359 -7.11 2.27 -20.46
C ILE A 359 -8.18 1.25 -20.83
N GLY A 360 -9.48 1.55 -20.64
CA GLY A 360 -10.57 0.64 -20.97
C GLY A 360 -10.65 0.35 -22.48
N HIS A 361 -10.57 1.39 -23.31
CA HIS A 361 -10.61 1.24 -24.78
C HIS A 361 -9.34 0.57 -25.34
N GLU A 362 -8.15 0.95 -24.84
CA GLU A 362 -6.90 0.32 -25.26
C GLU A 362 -6.86 -1.18 -24.89
N THR A 363 -7.25 -1.52 -23.66
CA THR A 363 -7.28 -2.92 -23.21
C THR A 363 -8.39 -3.73 -23.87
N GLU A 364 -9.55 -3.15 -24.18
CA GLU A 364 -10.58 -3.80 -25.00
C GLU A 364 -10.05 -4.13 -26.41
N ALA A 365 -9.34 -3.20 -27.05
CA ALA A 365 -8.73 -3.42 -28.36
C ALA A 365 -7.62 -4.50 -28.33
N ILE A 366 -6.80 -4.52 -27.27
CA ILE A 366 -5.79 -5.57 -27.05
C ILE A 366 -6.47 -6.94 -26.88
N VAL A 367 -7.48 -7.06 -26.01
CA VAL A 367 -8.22 -8.32 -25.80
C VAL A 367 -8.89 -8.79 -27.08
N ALA A 368 -9.52 -7.90 -27.84
CA ALA A 368 -10.13 -8.24 -29.13
C ALA A 368 -9.10 -8.76 -30.16
N SER A 369 -7.90 -8.17 -30.20
CA SER A 369 -6.79 -8.62 -31.07
C SER A 369 -6.24 -10.00 -30.64
N CYS A 370 -6.11 -10.24 -29.34
CA CYS A 370 -5.71 -11.54 -28.78
C CYS A 370 -6.75 -12.63 -29.08
N LEU A 371 -8.04 -12.35 -28.87
CA LEU A 371 -9.13 -13.27 -29.24
C LEU A 371 -9.14 -13.57 -30.75
N ALA A 372 -9.03 -12.55 -31.61
CA ALA A 372 -8.98 -12.75 -33.06
C ALA A 372 -7.78 -13.60 -33.51
N SER A 373 -6.63 -13.47 -32.83
CA SER A 373 -5.44 -14.27 -33.08
C SER A 373 -5.62 -15.73 -32.62
N PHE A 374 -6.22 -15.94 -31.44
CA PHE A 374 -6.55 -17.28 -30.94
C PHE A 374 -7.58 -17.96 -31.85
N ASP A 375 -8.69 -17.29 -32.16
CA ASP A 375 -9.81 -17.82 -32.95
C ASP A 375 -9.35 -18.25 -34.36
N LYS A 376 -8.44 -17.50 -35.00
CA LYS A 376 -7.88 -17.79 -36.33
C LYS A 376 -7.18 -19.16 -36.43
N ASP A 377 -6.53 -19.59 -35.36
CA ASP A 377 -5.70 -20.80 -35.35
C ASP A 377 -6.36 -21.94 -34.53
N ALA A 378 -7.10 -21.64 -33.47
CA ALA A 378 -7.80 -22.62 -32.62
C ALA A 378 -9.16 -23.11 -33.16
N SER A 379 -9.85 -22.33 -34.02
CA SER A 379 -11.16 -22.72 -34.59
C SER A 379 -11.15 -23.95 -35.51
N ARG A 380 -9.96 -24.49 -35.81
CA ARG A 380 -9.76 -25.67 -36.66
C ARG A 380 -9.90 -27.00 -35.89
N TYR A 381 -9.95 -26.94 -34.57
CA TYR A 381 -10.06 -28.12 -33.70
C TYR A 381 -11.52 -28.41 -33.29
N ASN A 382 -11.73 -29.41 -32.43
CA ASN A 382 -13.08 -29.77 -31.95
C ASN A 382 -13.80 -28.55 -31.35
N ALA A 383 -15.02 -28.27 -31.83
CA ALA A 383 -15.73 -27.02 -31.56
C ALA A 383 -16.05 -26.79 -30.07
N ASP A 384 -16.30 -27.86 -29.30
CA ASP A 384 -16.69 -27.75 -27.90
C ASP A 384 -15.46 -27.54 -27.01
N VAL A 385 -14.35 -28.22 -27.33
CA VAL A 385 -13.03 -27.94 -26.75
C VAL A 385 -12.57 -26.53 -27.08
N TYR A 386 -12.72 -26.08 -28.34
CA TYR A 386 -12.38 -24.73 -28.77
C TYR A 386 -13.15 -23.67 -27.99
N LYS A 387 -14.49 -23.76 -27.91
CA LYS A 387 -15.32 -22.82 -27.13
C LYS A 387 -14.86 -22.75 -25.67
N ARG A 388 -14.81 -23.90 -24.98
CA ARG A 388 -14.41 -23.94 -23.58
C ARG A 388 -13.01 -23.36 -23.36
N LYS A 389 -12.05 -23.68 -24.24
CA LYS A 389 -10.68 -23.12 -24.18
C LYS A 389 -10.60 -21.63 -24.51
N ARG A 390 -11.49 -21.13 -25.37
CA ARG A 390 -11.63 -19.70 -25.67
C ARG A 390 -12.15 -18.92 -24.46
N ASP A 391 -13.09 -19.51 -23.73
CA ASP A 391 -13.66 -18.93 -22.52
C ASP A 391 -12.62 -18.99 -21.36
N GLU A 392 -11.97 -20.14 -21.14
CA GLU A 392 -10.81 -20.30 -20.23
C GLU A 392 -9.69 -19.27 -20.54
N PHE A 393 -9.46 -18.95 -21.82
CA PHE A 393 -8.48 -17.96 -22.26
C PHE A 393 -8.95 -16.52 -22.00
N LEU A 394 -10.21 -16.20 -22.28
CA LEU A 394 -10.79 -14.89 -22.00
C LEU A 394 -10.76 -14.57 -20.50
N ASP A 395 -11.17 -15.50 -19.64
CA ASP A 395 -11.12 -15.36 -18.19
C ASP A 395 -9.70 -15.08 -17.68
N LYS A 396 -8.68 -15.65 -18.34
CA LYS A 396 -7.27 -15.44 -18.00
C LYS A 396 -6.77 -14.05 -18.44
N LEU A 397 -7.21 -13.55 -19.59
CA LEU A 397 -6.94 -12.18 -20.04
C LEU A 397 -7.61 -11.15 -19.11
N THR A 398 -8.90 -11.32 -18.81
CA THR A 398 -9.65 -10.40 -17.94
C THR A 398 -9.13 -10.44 -16.51
N SER A 399 -8.83 -11.61 -15.93
CA SER A 399 -8.22 -11.72 -14.60
C SER A 399 -6.89 -10.98 -14.50
N THR A 400 -6.07 -11.02 -15.55
CA THR A 400 -4.79 -10.28 -15.58
C THR A 400 -5.00 -8.76 -15.62
N LEU A 401 -6.00 -8.29 -16.37
CA LEU A 401 -6.34 -6.86 -16.47
C LEU A 401 -7.06 -6.32 -15.23
N HIS A 402 -7.81 -7.16 -14.51
CA HIS A 402 -8.54 -6.78 -13.31
C HIS A 402 -7.61 -6.23 -12.21
N ILE A 403 -6.38 -6.76 -12.10
CA ILE A 403 -5.34 -6.25 -11.19
C ILE A 403 -4.95 -4.80 -11.52
N ASN A 404 -4.92 -4.44 -12.81
CA ASN A 404 -4.66 -3.07 -13.26
C ASN A 404 -5.89 -2.16 -13.09
N TYR A 405 -7.10 -2.70 -13.28
CA TYR A 405 -8.36 -1.99 -13.03
C TYR A 405 -8.53 -1.61 -11.56
N ILE A 406 -8.22 -2.50 -10.62
CA ILE A 406 -8.21 -2.21 -9.18
C ILE A 406 -7.25 -1.05 -8.84
N GLU A 407 -6.05 -1.03 -9.40
CA GLU A 407 -5.08 0.03 -9.10
C GLU A 407 -5.45 1.37 -9.77
N GLN A 408 -6.05 1.34 -10.96
CA GLN A 408 -6.70 2.50 -11.58
C GLN A 408 -7.81 3.07 -10.66
N LEU A 409 -8.69 2.23 -10.09
CA LEU A 409 -9.73 2.68 -9.15
C LEU A 409 -9.13 3.27 -7.86
N ARG A 410 -8.05 2.68 -7.32
CA ARG A 410 -7.31 3.23 -6.16
C ARG A 410 -6.68 4.59 -6.47
N ASN A 411 -6.14 4.78 -7.67
CA ASN A 411 -5.58 6.06 -8.10
C ASN A 411 -6.68 7.11 -8.35
N LEU A 412 -7.80 6.72 -8.95
CA LEU A 412 -9.00 7.56 -9.05
C LEU A 412 -9.51 8.00 -7.67
N HIS A 413 -9.49 7.12 -6.67
CA HIS A 413 -9.89 7.46 -5.29
C HIS A 413 -8.93 8.48 -4.66
N LYS A 414 -7.61 8.25 -4.75
CA LYS A 414 -6.58 9.18 -4.24
C LYS A 414 -6.64 10.54 -4.94
N GLN A 415 -6.77 10.56 -6.27
CA GLN A 415 -6.83 11.79 -7.06
C GLN A 415 -8.15 12.54 -6.83
N GLY A 416 -9.28 11.83 -6.81
CA GLY A 416 -10.61 12.41 -6.58
C GLY A 416 -10.76 13.02 -5.19
N THR A 417 -10.25 12.37 -4.13
CA THR A 417 -10.27 12.92 -2.77
C THR A 417 -9.34 14.14 -2.64
N ALA A 418 -8.16 14.11 -3.26
CA ALA A 418 -7.26 15.27 -3.32
C ALA A 418 -7.85 16.45 -4.11
N GLN A 419 -8.48 16.18 -5.26
CA GLN A 419 -9.16 17.18 -6.08
C GLN A 419 -10.37 17.77 -5.36
N PHE A 420 -11.20 16.95 -4.70
CA PHE A 420 -12.32 17.41 -3.87
C PHE A 420 -11.85 18.35 -2.76
N ASN A 421 -10.83 17.97 -2.00
CA ASN A 421 -10.27 18.78 -0.92
C ASN A 421 -9.70 20.11 -1.46
N LYS A 422 -9.00 20.09 -2.60
CA LYS A 422 -8.51 21.30 -3.28
C LYS A 422 -9.64 22.21 -3.76
N SER A 423 -10.60 21.67 -4.52
CA SER A 423 -11.74 22.44 -5.06
C SER A 423 -12.62 23.02 -3.95
N LEU A 424 -12.83 22.28 -2.86
CA LEU A 424 -13.53 22.76 -1.67
C LEU A 424 -12.76 23.91 -1.00
N GLN A 425 -11.45 23.78 -0.79
CA GLN A 425 -10.61 24.87 -0.27
C GLN A 425 -10.59 26.11 -1.19
N GLU A 426 -10.57 25.93 -2.52
CA GLU A 426 -10.56 27.04 -3.47
C GLU A 426 -11.90 27.77 -3.54
N LYS A 427 -13.03 27.06 -3.58
CA LYS A 427 -14.36 27.69 -3.53
C LYS A 427 -14.63 28.37 -2.17
N LEU A 428 -14.16 27.81 -1.05
CA LEU A 428 -14.32 28.39 0.30
C LEU A 428 -13.50 29.67 0.55
N LYS A 429 -12.49 30.00 -0.25
CA LYS A 429 -11.75 31.29 -0.13
C LYS A 429 -12.66 32.52 -0.27
N ASN A 430 -13.81 32.37 -0.93
CA ASN A 430 -14.80 33.43 -1.12
C ASN A 430 -15.75 33.61 0.09
N GLY A 431 -15.58 32.81 1.15
CA GLY A 431 -16.29 32.93 2.43
C GLY A 431 -17.23 31.75 2.72
N ASP A 432 -17.25 31.32 3.99
CA ASP A 432 -17.95 30.10 4.43
C ASP A 432 -19.50 30.20 4.43
N ALA A 433 -20.09 31.33 4.00
CA ALA A 433 -21.53 31.61 4.09
C ALA A 433 -22.42 30.67 3.24
N GLN A 434 -21.83 29.96 2.27
CA GLN A 434 -22.49 28.93 1.46
C GLN A 434 -21.73 27.59 1.54
N PHE A 435 -21.12 27.28 2.69
CA PHE A 435 -20.35 26.03 2.89
C PHE A 435 -21.15 24.79 2.47
N ALA A 436 -22.39 24.67 2.92
CA ALA A 436 -23.34 23.62 2.58
C ALA A 436 -23.51 23.40 1.07
N ALA A 437 -23.92 24.45 0.33
CA ALA A 437 -24.13 24.38 -1.11
C ALA A 437 -22.83 24.12 -1.89
N THR A 438 -21.73 24.73 -1.44
CA THR A 438 -20.38 24.52 -2.00
C THR A 438 -19.93 23.07 -1.84
N LEU A 439 -20.15 22.49 -0.66
CA LEU A 439 -19.82 21.10 -0.32
C LEU A 439 -20.62 20.12 -1.18
N ARG A 440 -21.94 20.31 -1.30
CA ARG A 440 -22.82 19.51 -2.18
C ARG A 440 -22.34 19.54 -3.63
N SER A 441 -22.11 20.75 -4.17
CA SER A 441 -21.59 20.92 -5.54
C SER A 441 -20.24 20.23 -5.76
N CYS A 442 -19.27 20.40 -4.85
CA CYS A 442 -17.98 19.70 -4.95
C CYS A 442 -18.12 18.16 -4.84
N ARG A 443 -19.06 17.67 -4.04
CA ARG A 443 -19.33 16.23 -3.89
C ARG A 443 -19.91 15.65 -5.17
N GLU A 444 -20.94 16.28 -5.73
CA GLU A 444 -21.56 15.88 -7.00
C GLU A 444 -20.54 15.91 -8.15
N GLU A 445 -19.69 16.95 -8.22
CA GLU A 445 -18.60 17.09 -9.20
C GLU A 445 -17.55 15.96 -9.05
N ALA A 446 -17.15 15.60 -7.83
CA ALA A 446 -16.20 14.54 -7.57
C ALA A 446 -16.79 13.13 -7.83
N GLU A 447 -18.03 12.90 -7.40
CA GLU A 447 -18.72 11.62 -7.58
C GLU A 447 -19.04 11.31 -9.04
N THR A 448 -19.50 12.29 -9.81
CA THR A 448 -19.76 12.11 -11.26
C THR A 448 -18.46 11.82 -12.00
N THR A 449 -17.40 12.59 -11.75
CA THR A 449 -16.06 12.36 -12.33
C THR A 449 -15.54 10.95 -12.01
N PHE A 450 -15.64 10.50 -10.75
CA PHE A 450 -15.22 9.15 -10.36
C PHE A 450 -16.03 8.06 -11.07
N LYS A 451 -17.37 8.17 -11.07
CA LYS A 451 -18.26 7.17 -11.70
C LYS A 451 -18.04 7.09 -13.21
N GLU A 452 -17.89 8.24 -13.89
CA GLU A 452 -17.57 8.25 -15.32
C GLU A 452 -16.23 7.57 -15.64
N LEU A 453 -15.17 7.88 -14.89
CA LEU A 453 -13.84 7.31 -15.15
C LEU A 453 -13.76 5.83 -14.77
N ALA A 454 -14.47 5.39 -13.74
CA ALA A 454 -14.62 3.97 -13.39
C ALA A 454 -15.32 3.16 -14.49
N ILE A 455 -16.37 3.73 -15.11
CA ILE A 455 -17.08 3.14 -16.25
C ILE A 455 -16.20 3.14 -17.50
N LYS A 456 -15.54 4.27 -17.84
CA LYS A 456 -14.62 4.38 -18.99
C LYS A 456 -13.39 3.45 -18.87
N SER A 457 -13.02 3.05 -17.66
CA SER A 457 -11.92 2.11 -17.40
C SER A 457 -12.34 0.63 -17.45
N ARG A 458 -13.64 0.30 -17.50
CA ARG A 458 -14.15 -1.08 -17.53
C ARG A 458 -14.20 -1.62 -18.97
N ILE A 459 -13.89 -2.90 -19.14
CA ILE A 459 -13.93 -3.61 -20.43
C ILE A 459 -15.30 -4.30 -20.59
N LYS A 460 -15.87 -4.30 -21.80
CA LYS A 460 -17.18 -4.92 -22.09
C LYS A 460 -17.22 -6.44 -21.85
N PHE A 461 -16.08 -7.12 -21.97
CA PHE A 461 -15.94 -8.58 -21.82
C PHE A 461 -15.86 -9.06 -20.36
N ALA A 462 -16.07 -8.19 -19.36
CA ALA A 462 -15.99 -8.56 -17.96
C ALA A 462 -16.99 -7.81 -17.07
N ASP A 463 -17.60 -8.54 -16.13
CA ASP A 463 -18.48 -8.00 -15.07
C ASP A 463 -17.71 -7.61 -13.81
N TRP A 464 -16.74 -6.70 -13.98
CA TRP A 464 -16.09 -6.06 -12.83
C TRP A 464 -17.05 -5.06 -12.18
N SER A 465 -17.34 -5.24 -10.89
CA SER A 465 -18.01 -4.23 -10.07
C SER A 465 -17.02 -3.16 -9.62
N TYR A 466 -17.51 -1.92 -9.50
CA TYR A 466 -16.83 -0.78 -8.90
C TYR A 466 -17.60 -0.22 -7.69
N GLU A 467 -18.70 -0.85 -7.29
CA GLU A 467 -19.65 -0.33 -6.30
C GLU A 467 -19.03 -0.21 -4.90
N GLU A 468 -18.19 -1.19 -4.52
CA GLU A 468 -17.42 -1.12 -3.26
C GLU A 468 -16.49 0.09 -3.24
N PHE A 469 -15.78 0.36 -4.35
CA PHE A 469 -14.89 1.52 -4.47
C PHE A 469 -15.66 2.86 -4.47
N VAL A 470 -16.89 2.89 -5.01
CA VAL A 470 -17.79 4.06 -4.89
C VAL A 470 -18.23 4.26 -3.44
N SER A 471 -18.56 3.19 -2.72
CA SER A 471 -18.94 3.24 -1.30
C SER A 471 -17.77 3.72 -0.42
N GLN A 472 -16.57 3.19 -0.62
CA GLN A 472 -15.33 3.65 0.03
C GLN A 472 -15.06 5.13 -0.28
N PHE A 473 -15.21 5.54 -1.55
CA PHE A 473 -15.04 6.93 -1.97
C PHE A 473 -16.07 7.87 -1.31
N HIS A 474 -17.34 7.46 -1.21
CA HIS A 474 -18.37 8.20 -0.47
C HIS A 474 -17.99 8.39 1.00
N SER A 475 -17.54 7.33 1.69
CA SER A 475 -17.06 7.41 3.08
C SER A 475 -15.90 8.39 3.23
N ALA A 476 -14.91 8.33 2.34
CA ALA A 476 -13.77 9.24 2.36
C ALA A 476 -14.16 10.70 2.08
N LEU A 477 -15.15 10.95 1.20
CA LEU A 477 -15.71 12.28 1.01
C LEU A 477 -16.47 12.78 2.24
N ASP A 478 -17.20 11.92 2.95
CA ASP A 478 -17.92 12.26 4.19
C ASP A 478 -16.97 12.51 5.38
N GLU A 479 -15.86 11.78 5.48
CA GLU A 479 -14.77 12.05 6.44
C GLU A 479 -14.12 13.42 6.18
N ILE A 480 -13.79 13.73 4.92
CA ILE A 480 -13.25 15.06 4.55
C ILE A 480 -14.30 16.15 4.80
N ALA A 481 -15.57 15.89 4.49
CA ALA A 481 -16.67 16.84 4.70
C ALA A 481 -16.91 17.15 6.18
N THR A 482 -16.92 16.15 7.05
CA THR A 482 -17.08 16.32 8.49
C THR A 482 -15.91 17.06 9.12
N ALA A 483 -14.66 16.70 8.76
CA ALA A 483 -13.46 17.43 9.19
C ALA A 483 -13.46 18.90 8.71
N LYS A 484 -13.87 19.16 7.46
CA LYS A 484 -13.97 20.55 6.97
C LYS A 484 -15.14 21.32 7.57
N ARG A 485 -16.21 20.64 8.00
CA ARG A 485 -17.31 21.25 8.76
C ARG A 485 -16.84 21.67 10.15
N SER A 486 -16.11 20.82 10.88
CA SER A 486 -15.55 21.20 12.20
C SER A 486 -14.51 22.32 12.10
N ASP A 487 -13.60 22.28 11.11
CA ASP A 487 -12.68 23.39 10.81
C ASP A 487 -13.42 24.73 10.58
N ALA A 488 -14.56 24.70 9.89
CA ALA A 488 -15.35 25.89 9.58
C ALA A 488 -16.18 26.38 10.77
N LEU A 489 -16.78 25.46 11.55
CA LEU A 489 -17.50 25.78 12.77
C LEU A 489 -16.55 26.37 13.84
N GLN A 490 -15.35 25.82 14.01
CA GLN A 490 -14.37 26.38 14.95
C GLN A 490 -13.92 27.79 14.53
N ARG A 491 -13.64 28.02 13.24
CA ARG A 491 -13.35 29.37 12.71
C ARG A 491 -14.53 30.34 12.88
N MET A 492 -15.76 29.87 12.70
CA MET A 492 -16.97 30.65 12.96
C MET A 492 -17.07 31.05 14.44
N VAL A 493 -16.92 30.10 15.35
CA VAL A 493 -16.98 30.33 16.80
C VAL A 493 -15.90 31.32 17.22
N SER A 494 -14.62 31.12 16.87
CA SER A 494 -13.56 32.09 17.20
C SER A 494 -13.79 33.48 16.60
N GLY A 495 -14.44 33.59 15.43
CA GLY A 495 -14.86 34.87 14.85
C GLY A 495 -15.98 35.56 15.63
N LEU A 496 -16.94 34.80 16.17
CA LEU A 496 -18.02 35.30 17.04
C LEU A 496 -17.48 35.69 18.43
N GLN A 497 -16.58 34.88 19.00
CA GLN A 497 -15.87 35.17 20.24
C GLN A 497 -15.08 36.48 20.16
N LYS A 498 -14.42 36.72 19.02
CA LYS A 498 -13.78 38.02 18.76
C LYS A 498 -14.80 39.15 18.64
N MET A 499 -15.93 38.95 17.96
CA MET A 499 -17.00 39.96 17.88
C MET A 499 -17.56 40.35 19.25
N ILE A 500 -17.73 39.39 20.16
CA ILE A 500 -18.08 39.63 21.57
C ILE A 500 -16.97 40.44 22.27
N LEU A 501 -15.71 40.04 22.11
CA LEU A 501 -14.57 40.70 22.78
C LEU A 501 -14.40 42.15 22.31
N ASP A 502 -14.39 42.38 21.00
CA ASP A 502 -14.24 43.70 20.39
C ASP A 502 -15.46 44.59 20.72
N GLY A 503 -16.67 44.01 20.70
CA GLY A 503 -17.93 44.72 20.99
C GLY A 503 -18.15 45.09 22.46
N LEU A 504 -17.54 44.37 23.40
CA LEU A 504 -17.66 44.64 24.83
C LEU A 504 -16.45 45.39 25.42
N SER A 505 -15.22 45.04 25.04
CA SER A 505 -14.03 45.43 25.83
C SER A 505 -13.72 46.93 25.84
N GLU A 506 -13.69 47.61 24.69
CA GLU A 506 -13.49 49.05 24.62
C GLU A 506 -14.73 49.85 25.10
N PRO A 507 -15.97 49.52 24.68
CA PRO A 507 -17.16 50.22 25.18
C PRO A 507 -17.33 50.15 26.69
N ILE A 508 -17.13 48.99 27.34
CA ILE A 508 -17.24 48.89 28.81
C ILE A 508 -16.23 49.80 29.51
N VAL A 509 -14.97 49.83 29.06
CA VAL A 509 -13.93 50.71 29.65
C VAL A 509 -14.30 52.19 29.50
N LYS A 510 -14.90 52.58 28.37
CA LYS A 510 -15.44 53.94 28.17
C LYS A 510 -16.56 54.24 29.16
N GLU A 511 -17.55 53.36 29.28
CA GLU A 511 -18.71 53.58 30.15
C GLU A 511 -18.36 53.59 31.64
N LEU A 512 -17.40 52.77 32.09
CA LEU A 512 -16.89 52.76 33.47
C LEU A 512 -16.07 54.00 33.85
N ASN A 513 -15.68 54.83 32.88
CA ASN A 513 -15.00 56.10 33.11
C ASN A 513 -15.97 57.30 33.09
N ASP A 514 -17.14 57.19 32.44
CA ASP A 514 -18.21 58.20 32.51
C ASP A 514 -19.20 57.89 33.64
N VAL A 515 -18.87 58.36 34.85
CA VAL A 515 -19.55 58.07 36.12
C VAL A 515 -20.91 58.78 36.25
N GLY A 516 -21.85 58.41 35.38
CA GLY A 516 -23.26 58.81 35.46
C GLY A 516 -24.08 57.95 36.43
N PRO A 517 -25.31 58.38 36.81
CA PRO A 517 -26.28 57.51 37.47
C PRO A 517 -26.69 56.34 36.56
N ASP A 518 -26.79 56.58 35.25
CA ASP A 518 -27.19 55.60 34.23
C ASP A 518 -26.06 54.65 33.77
N MET A 519 -24.88 54.68 34.39
CA MET A 519 -23.72 53.88 33.98
C MET A 519 -24.09 52.39 33.75
N TRP A 520 -24.79 51.78 34.71
CA TRP A 520 -25.22 50.38 34.61
C TRP A 520 -26.25 50.14 33.51
N ASN A 521 -27.18 51.09 33.27
CA ASN A 521 -28.15 51.02 32.17
C ASN A 521 -27.44 51.04 30.80
N ARG A 522 -26.43 51.89 30.63
CA ARG A 522 -25.64 52.00 29.39
C ARG A 522 -24.76 50.76 29.17
N ILE A 523 -24.24 50.15 30.23
CA ILE A 523 -23.55 48.85 30.18
C ILE A 523 -24.52 47.72 29.77
N SER A 524 -25.73 47.68 30.32
CA SER A 524 -26.78 46.71 29.95
C SER A 524 -27.13 46.79 28.47
N LEU A 525 -27.50 47.97 27.97
CA LEU A 525 -27.83 48.19 26.56
C LEU A 525 -26.66 47.84 25.61
N THR A 526 -25.42 48.05 26.05
CA THR A 526 -24.21 47.66 25.30
C THR A 526 -24.02 46.14 25.27
N PHE A 527 -24.32 45.45 26.37
CA PHE A 527 -24.30 43.99 26.48
C PHE A 527 -25.41 43.35 25.63
N GLU A 528 -26.68 43.71 25.87
CA GLU A 528 -27.85 43.30 25.09
C GLU A 528 -27.62 43.51 23.58
N GLY A 529 -27.23 44.72 23.19
CA GLY A 529 -26.98 45.09 21.80
C GLY A 529 -25.76 44.42 21.16
N THR A 530 -24.89 43.76 21.94
CA THR A 530 -23.77 42.95 21.42
C THR A 530 -24.13 41.47 21.37
N VAL A 531 -24.85 40.96 22.37
CA VAL A 531 -25.41 39.61 22.37
C VAL A 531 -26.37 39.45 21.19
N GLN A 532 -27.34 40.35 21.01
CA GLN A 532 -28.34 40.25 19.94
C GLN A 532 -27.70 40.22 18.54
N LYS A 533 -26.72 41.09 18.27
CA LYS A 533 -25.94 41.08 17.00
C LYS A 533 -25.21 39.74 16.79
N THR A 534 -24.69 39.15 17.87
CA THR A 534 -24.00 37.86 17.83
C THR A 534 -25.00 36.73 17.55
N LEU A 535 -26.18 36.73 18.20
CA LEU A 535 -27.25 35.75 17.96
C LEU A 535 -27.77 35.80 16.52
N ASP A 536 -27.94 36.99 15.93
CA ASP A 536 -28.37 37.12 14.54
C ASP A 536 -27.26 36.67 13.57
N GLN A 537 -25.98 36.89 13.88
CA GLN A 537 -24.87 36.31 13.14
C GLN A 537 -24.80 34.78 13.25
N VAL A 538 -25.08 34.20 14.42
CA VAL A 538 -25.21 32.73 14.60
C VAL A 538 -26.33 32.19 13.71
N ARG A 539 -27.51 32.81 13.74
CA ARG A 539 -28.69 32.42 12.92
C ARG A 539 -28.48 32.55 11.41
N ILE A 540 -27.68 33.51 10.96
CA ILE A 540 -27.31 33.67 9.54
C ILE A 540 -26.32 32.57 9.13
N LYS A 541 -25.29 32.32 9.95
CA LYS A 541 -24.21 31.39 9.59
C LYS A 541 -24.60 29.91 9.76
N SER A 542 -25.41 29.55 10.76
CA SER A 542 -25.83 28.16 10.97
C SER A 542 -26.58 27.57 9.76
N LYS A 543 -27.42 28.40 9.11
CA LYS A 543 -28.10 28.07 7.84
C LYS A 543 -27.13 27.77 6.69
N GLY A 544 -25.90 28.30 6.73
CA GLY A 544 -24.85 28.02 5.75
C GLY A 544 -24.09 26.72 6.00
N PHE A 545 -24.26 26.08 7.16
CA PHE A 545 -23.51 24.89 7.60
C PHE A 545 -24.34 23.60 7.75
N GLU A 546 -25.67 23.68 7.61
CA GLU A 546 -26.60 22.57 7.89
C GLU A 546 -26.53 22.05 9.35
N ALA A 547 -26.26 22.95 10.30
CA ALA A 547 -26.31 22.63 11.73
C ALA A 547 -27.74 22.32 12.19
N SER A 548 -27.89 21.34 13.09
CA SER A 548 -29.18 20.96 13.67
C SER A 548 -29.72 22.02 14.64
N ASP A 549 -31.05 22.01 14.85
CA ASP A 549 -31.70 22.93 15.80
C ASP A 549 -31.21 22.74 17.25
N GLU A 550 -30.64 21.59 17.61
CA GLU A 550 -30.06 21.33 18.94
C GLU A 550 -28.63 21.86 19.06
N GLU A 551 -27.79 21.69 18.04
CA GLU A 551 -26.47 22.33 17.96
C GLU A 551 -26.61 23.86 17.96
N ILE A 552 -27.62 24.42 17.27
CA ILE A 552 -27.90 25.86 17.23
C ILE A 552 -28.30 26.36 18.63
N LYS A 553 -29.22 25.68 19.34
CA LYS A 553 -29.60 26.04 20.72
C LYS A 553 -28.41 25.98 21.66
N THR A 554 -27.60 24.93 21.58
CA THR A 554 -26.41 24.73 22.42
C THR A 554 -25.38 25.83 22.18
N SER A 555 -25.09 26.14 20.91
CA SER A 555 -24.19 27.23 20.50
C SER A 555 -24.67 28.60 20.97
N ILE A 556 -25.98 28.84 20.97
CA ILE A 556 -26.59 30.09 21.47
C ILE A 556 -26.31 30.26 22.97
N VAL A 557 -26.59 29.22 23.78
CA VAL A 557 -26.34 29.24 25.23
C VAL A 557 -24.86 29.38 25.57
N GLU A 558 -23.97 28.73 24.80
CA GLU A 558 -22.52 28.87 24.98
C GLU A 558 -22.04 30.28 24.65
N MET A 559 -22.50 30.89 23.55
CA MET A 559 -22.17 32.29 23.23
C MET A 559 -22.73 33.29 24.25
N GLN A 560 -23.93 33.03 24.81
CA GLN A 560 -24.51 33.85 25.87
C GLN A 560 -23.68 33.78 27.17
N ARG A 561 -23.32 32.58 27.62
CA ARG A 561 -22.38 32.40 28.77
C ARG A 561 -21.02 33.02 28.50
N GLN A 562 -20.50 32.91 27.28
CA GLN A 562 -19.21 33.51 26.94
C GLN A 562 -19.27 35.04 26.92
N ALA A 563 -20.37 35.64 26.46
CA ALA A 563 -20.58 37.08 26.59
C ALA A 563 -20.63 37.51 28.06
N TRP A 564 -21.33 36.77 28.93
CA TRP A 564 -21.30 37.00 30.38
C TRP A 564 -19.89 36.92 30.96
N HIS A 565 -19.12 35.86 30.66
CA HIS A 565 -17.75 35.73 31.15
C HIS A 565 -16.81 36.82 30.62
N VAL A 566 -17.01 37.33 29.40
CA VAL A 566 -16.25 38.48 28.88
C VAL A 566 -16.62 39.77 29.62
N LEU A 567 -17.92 40.03 29.84
CA LEU A 567 -18.42 41.17 30.63
C LEU A 567 -17.90 41.11 32.08
N HIS A 568 -18.19 40.04 32.82
CA HIS A 568 -17.79 39.86 34.21
C HIS A 568 -16.26 39.98 34.38
N ARG A 569 -15.47 39.30 33.54
CA ARG A 569 -14.00 39.45 33.56
C ARG A 569 -13.56 40.89 33.33
N LYS A 570 -14.17 41.62 32.37
CA LYS A 570 -13.80 43.03 32.11
C LYS A 570 -14.19 43.96 33.26
N LEU A 571 -15.33 43.72 33.90
CA LEU A 571 -15.71 44.44 35.12
C LEU A 571 -14.69 44.18 36.24
N VAL A 572 -14.35 42.91 36.52
CA VAL A 572 -13.37 42.54 37.55
C VAL A 572 -11.96 43.07 37.25
N GLU A 573 -11.54 43.09 35.98
CA GLU A 573 -10.28 43.71 35.55
C GLU A 573 -10.27 45.23 35.78
N GLU A 574 -11.40 45.92 35.63
CA GLU A 574 -11.53 47.37 35.82
C GLU A 574 -11.84 47.80 37.27
N THR A 575 -12.34 46.88 38.10
CA THR A 575 -12.50 47.06 39.55
C THR A 575 -11.34 46.51 40.38
N ASP A 576 -10.16 46.26 39.78
CA ASP A 576 -8.96 45.98 40.56
C ASP A 576 -8.63 47.14 41.52
N LEU A 577 -8.06 46.79 42.68
CA LEU A 577 -7.63 47.72 43.74
C LEU A 577 -6.78 48.87 43.20
N SER A 578 -5.93 48.63 42.20
CA SER A 578 -5.01 49.62 41.64
C SER A 578 -5.74 50.60 40.72
N ARG A 579 -6.61 50.10 39.84
CA ARG A 579 -7.39 50.93 38.89
C ARG A 579 -8.49 51.70 39.61
N MET A 580 -9.17 51.06 40.55
CA MET A 580 -10.22 51.69 41.34
C MET A 580 -9.66 52.79 42.26
N LEU A 581 -8.49 52.59 42.87
CA LEU A 581 -7.83 53.65 43.65
C LEU A 581 -7.49 54.87 42.78
N VAL A 582 -6.99 54.66 41.55
CA VAL A 582 -6.75 55.77 40.61
C VAL A 582 -8.06 56.48 40.24
N ARG A 583 -9.12 55.74 39.88
CA ARG A 583 -10.43 56.29 39.49
C ARG A 583 -11.12 57.07 40.63
N LEU A 584 -11.03 56.57 41.87
CA LEU A 584 -11.50 57.27 43.07
C LEU A 584 -10.64 58.51 43.36
N LYS A 585 -9.31 58.41 43.22
CA LYS A 585 -8.40 59.55 43.43
C LYS A 585 -8.64 60.67 42.42
N THR A 586 -8.78 60.37 41.13
CA THR A 586 -9.06 61.40 40.13
C THR A 586 -10.41 62.08 40.40
N PHE A 587 -11.46 61.30 40.71
CA PHE A 587 -12.77 61.87 41.03
C PHE A 587 -12.73 62.76 42.29
N PHE A 588 -12.03 62.34 43.34
CA PHE A 588 -11.81 63.14 44.54
C PHE A 588 -10.99 64.40 44.26
N GLU A 589 -9.88 64.30 43.51
CA GLU A 589 -9.03 65.44 43.15
C GLU A 589 -9.77 66.43 42.24
N ASP A 590 -10.60 65.97 41.30
CA ASP A 590 -11.45 66.83 40.47
C ASP A 590 -12.44 67.64 41.32
N LYS A 591 -13.04 67.02 42.36
CA LYS A 591 -13.98 67.70 43.26
C LYS A 591 -13.32 68.61 44.30
N PHE A 592 -12.18 68.19 44.84
CA PHE A 592 -11.47 68.89 45.91
C PHE A 592 -10.54 69.98 45.38
N LYS A 593 -9.76 69.70 44.32
CA LYS A 593 -8.73 70.61 43.78
C LYS A 593 -9.21 71.53 42.65
N TYR A 594 -10.35 71.26 42.01
CA TYR A 594 -10.89 72.11 40.92
C TYR A 594 -12.27 72.67 41.25
N ASP A 595 -12.60 73.82 40.68
CA ASP A 595 -13.91 74.47 40.77
C ASP A 595 -14.95 73.83 39.83
N ASP A 596 -16.21 74.25 39.94
CA ASP A 596 -17.31 73.73 39.10
C ASP A 596 -17.20 74.14 37.61
N LYS A 597 -16.08 74.77 37.21
CA LYS A 597 -15.70 75.13 35.82
C LYS A 597 -14.43 74.40 35.36
N GLY A 598 -13.86 73.51 36.17
CA GLY A 598 -12.63 72.76 35.86
C GLY A 598 -11.34 73.57 36.02
N LEU A 599 -11.36 74.70 36.74
CA LEU A 599 -10.17 75.49 37.04
C LEU A 599 -9.59 75.11 38.41
N PRO A 600 -8.26 74.98 38.56
CA PRO A 600 -7.64 74.70 39.85
C PRO A 600 -8.02 75.74 40.93
N ARG A 601 -8.47 75.29 42.09
CA ARG A 601 -8.79 76.13 43.25
C ARG A 601 -7.51 76.73 43.83
N ILE A 602 -7.50 78.05 43.99
CA ILE A 602 -6.42 78.79 44.66
C ILE A 602 -6.88 79.10 46.09
N TRP A 603 -6.44 78.26 47.03
CA TRP A 603 -6.81 78.32 48.43
C TRP A 603 -6.28 79.57 49.15
N LYS A 604 -7.15 80.21 49.93
CA LYS A 604 -6.84 81.33 50.83
C LYS A 604 -6.98 80.91 52.28
N PRO A 605 -6.41 81.68 53.24
CA PRO A 605 -6.58 81.41 54.67
C PRO A 605 -8.04 81.43 55.17
N ASP A 606 -8.93 82.12 54.45
CA ASP A 606 -10.35 82.30 54.81
C ASP A 606 -11.30 81.29 54.15
N ASP A 607 -10.81 80.38 53.29
CA ASP A 607 -11.65 79.43 52.56
C ASP A 607 -12.02 78.18 53.40
N ASP A 608 -13.24 77.66 53.25
CA ASP A 608 -13.71 76.45 53.94
C ASP A 608 -13.16 75.16 53.31
N ILE A 609 -11.90 74.86 53.63
CA ILE A 609 -11.21 73.62 53.21
C ILE A 609 -11.92 72.38 53.77
N ASP A 610 -12.42 72.44 55.00
CA ASP A 610 -12.96 71.28 55.74
C ASP A 610 -14.35 70.88 55.22
N GLY A 611 -15.22 71.85 54.90
CA GLY A 611 -16.51 71.61 54.25
C GLY A 611 -16.36 71.12 52.80
N ILE A 612 -15.44 71.70 52.02
CA ILE A 612 -15.16 71.24 50.65
C ILE A 612 -14.57 69.82 50.65
N PHE A 613 -13.66 69.50 51.59
CA PHE A 613 -13.14 68.15 51.80
C PHE A 613 -14.26 67.16 52.13
N THR A 614 -15.14 67.51 53.08
CA THR A 614 -16.27 66.66 53.51
C THR A 614 -17.28 66.42 52.37
N LYS A 615 -17.50 67.41 51.50
CA LYS A 615 -18.32 67.28 50.29
C LYS A 615 -17.65 66.38 49.24
N ALA A 616 -16.38 66.61 48.90
CA ALA A 616 -15.65 65.78 47.95
C ALA A 616 -15.57 64.31 48.40
N ARG A 617 -15.36 64.08 49.69
CA ARG A 617 -15.41 62.76 50.34
C ARG A 617 -16.77 62.10 50.19
N SER A 618 -17.85 62.76 50.58
CA SER A 618 -19.20 62.14 50.52
C SER A 618 -19.69 61.88 49.09
N GLU A 619 -19.34 62.72 48.11
CA GLU A 619 -19.55 62.41 46.69
C GLU A 619 -18.71 61.21 46.23
N THR A 620 -17.51 61.00 46.77
CA THR A 620 -16.65 59.85 46.44
C THR A 620 -17.09 58.55 47.14
N ASP A 621 -17.66 58.61 48.36
CA ASP A 621 -18.30 57.47 49.01
C ASP A 621 -19.58 57.03 48.27
N ILE A 622 -20.30 57.96 47.61
CA ILE A 622 -21.41 57.63 46.70
C ILE A 622 -20.92 56.96 45.41
N LEU A 623 -19.75 57.35 44.89
CA LEU A 623 -19.11 56.65 43.78
C LEU A 623 -18.70 55.23 44.20
N TYR A 624 -18.08 55.09 45.36
CA TYR A 624 -17.63 53.81 45.90
C TYR A 624 -18.75 52.77 45.95
N SER A 625 -19.94 53.11 46.46
CA SER A 625 -21.06 52.16 46.59
C SER A 625 -21.63 51.70 45.23
N ARG A 626 -21.44 52.45 44.15
CA ARG A 626 -21.85 52.03 42.78
C ARG A 626 -21.00 50.91 42.19
N PHE A 627 -19.83 50.62 42.75
CA PHE A 627 -18.93 49.55 42.31
C PHE A 627 -18.92 48.32 43.23
N GLU A 628 -19.80 48.28 44.24
CA GLU A 628 -19.89 47.15 45.18
C GLU A 628 -20.50 45.89 44.53
N ARG A 629 -21.62 46.03 43.83
CA ARG A 629 -22.35 44.97 43.11
C ARG A 629 -22.64 45.42 41.67
N ILE A 630 -22.75 44.47 40.74
CA ILE A 630 -23.28 44.70 39.39
C ILE A 630 -24.77 45.04 39.52
N CYS A 631 -25.16 46.28 39.18
CA CYS A 631 -26.55 46.74 39.25
C CYS A 631 -27.22 46.74 37.86
N ILE A 632 -27.13 45.62 37.15
CA ILE A 632 -27.88 45.35 35.92
C ILE A 632 -29.18 44.63 36.34
N PRO A 633 -30.36 44.87 35.69
CA PRO A 633 -31.60 44.20 36.08
C PRO A 633 -31.51 42.68 36.00
N GLU A 634 -31.95 42.00 37.05
CA GLU A 634 -31.85 40.54 37.19
C GLU A 634 -32.74 39.79 36.19
N GLU A 635 -33.88 40.38 35.82
CA GLU A 635 -34.76 39.92 34.74
C GLU A 635 -33.99 39.86 33.40
N THR A 636 -33.32 40.96 33.03
CA THR A 636 -32.51 41.05 31.80
C THR A 636 -31.34 40.06 31.79
N LEU A 637 -30.69 39.86 32.94
CA LEU A 637 -29.59 38.89 33.06
C LEU A 637 -30.08 37.44 32.96
N THR A 638 -31.20 37.11 33.60
CA THR A 638 -31.76 35.74 33.58
C THR A 638 -32.39 35.37 32.24
N GLU A 639 -33.00 36.31 31.53
CA GLU A 639 -33.45 36.12 30.13
C GLU A 639 -32.29 35.86 29.16
N ILE A 640 -31.14 36.50 29.37
CA ILE A 640 -29.99 36.43 28.44
C ILE A 640 -29.02 35.29 28.76
N VAL A 641 -28.79 34.95 30.03
CA VAL A 641 -27.73 34.01 30.47
C VAL A 641 -28.28 32.78 31.20
N GLY A 642 -29.54 32.83 31.66
CA GLY A 642 -30.11 31.83 32.56
C GLY A 642 -29.68 32.03 34.01
N THR A 643 -29.48 30.94 34.75
CA THR A 643 -29.05 31.00 36.16
C THR A 643 -27.61 31.52 36.29
N ILE A 644 -27.45 32.66 36.99
CA ILE A 644 -26.17 33.24 37.40
C ILE A 644 -26.05 33.08 38.93
N ASP A 645 -24.88 32.70 39.42
CA ASP A 645 -24.61 32.64 40.87
C ASP A 645 -24.50 34.06 41.45
N GLU A 646 -25.15 34.33 42.59
CA GLU A 646 -25.13 35.66 43.24
C GLU A 646 -23.72 36.18 43.54
N SER A 647 -22.73 35.29 43.67
CA SER A 647 -21.31 35.64 43.87
C SER A 647 -20.72 36.40 42.69
N ASP A 648 -21.11 36.08 41.45
CA ASP A 648 -20.59 36.74 40.23
C ASP A 648 -21.11 38.18 40.07
N LEU A 649 -22.11 38.58 40.87
CA LEU A 649 -22.58 39.96 40.94
C LEU A 649 -21.72 40.83 41.87
N VAL A 650 -20.87 40.25 42.74
CA VAL A 650 -20.10 40.99 43.76
C VAL A 650 -18.68 41.30 43.28
N LEU A 651 -18.47 42.52 42.77
CA LEU A 651 -17.18 42.95 42.21
C LEU A 651 -16.13 43.22 43.29
N LEU A 652 -16.54 43.84 44.41
CA LEU A 652 -15.68 44.20 45.53
C LEU A 652 -16.06 43.40 46.78
N SER A 653 -15.32 42.32 47.03
CA SER A 653 -15.47 41.53 48.27
C SER A 653 -15.24 42.40 49.52
N PRO A 654 -15.89 42.11 50.67
CA PRO A 654 -15.75 42.92 51.89
C PRO A 654 -14.30 43.13 52.36
N SER A 655 -13.41 42.17 52.07
CA SER A 655 -11.96 42.27 52.32
C SER A 655 -11.25 43.27 51.37
N LYS A 656 -11.48 43.17 50.06
CA LYS A 656 -10.98 44.15 49.08
C LYS A 656 -11.51 45.55 49.40
N GLN A 657 -12.78 45.64 49.78
CA GLN A 657 -13.43 46.89 50.18
C GLN A 657 -12.70 47.61 51.32
N ALA A 658 -12.49 46.91 52.45
CA ALA A 658 -11.75 47.48 53.58
C ALA A 658 -10.35 47.95 53.18
N MET A 659 -9.62 47.14 52.41
CA MET A 659 -8.28 47.50 51.91
C MET A 659 -8.29 48.69 50.95
N LEU A 660 -9.33 48.86 50.13
CA LEU A 660 -9.50 49.99 49.23
C LEU A 660 -9.77 51.28 50.00
N ARG A 661 -10.71 51.25 50.96
CA ARG A 661 -11.01 52.39 51.85
C ARG A 661 -9.77 52.82 52.65
N ASP A 662 -9.04 51.88 53.24
CA ASP A 662 -7.83 52.16 54.03
C ASP A 662 -6.66 52.73 53.21
N ARG A 663 -6.58 52.40 51.92
CA ARG A 663 -5.58 52.99 51.00
C ARG A 663 -6.04 54.36 50.52
N PHE A 664 -7.28 54.47 50.03
CA PHE A 664 -7.85 55.70 49.52
C PHE A 664 -7.84 56.81 50.58
N ARG A 665 -8.21 56.50 51.83
CA ARG A 665 -8.15 57.44 52.96
C ARG A 665 -6.76 58.06 53.17
N ARG A 666 -5.68 57.31 52.93
CA ARG A 666 -4.30 57.85 53.05
C ARG A 666 -3.98 58.84 51.94
N GLU A 667 -4.55 58.66 50.75
CA GLU A 667 -4.46 59.61 49.63
C GLU A 667 -5.33 60.86 49.90
N GLU A 668 -6.54 60.70 50.45
CA GLU A 668 -7.38 61.81 50.93
C GLU A 668 -6.65 62.66 51.97
N ASP A 669 -6.19 62.02 53.06
CA ASP A 669 -5.51 62.67 54.19
C ASP A 669 -4.21 63.37 53.71
N ALA A 670 -3.48 62.75 52.76
CA ALA A 670 -2.30 63.36 52.15
C ALA A 670 -2.63 64.58 51.28
N ALA A 671 -3.67 64.51 50.44
CA ALA A 671 -4.10 65.62 49.59
C ALA A 671 -4.63 66.81 50.41
N TYR A 672 -5.34 66.53 51.50
CA TYR A 672 -5.79 67.53 52.47
C TYR A 672 -4.60 68.20 53.19
N LEU A 673 -3.62 67.41 53.65
CA LEU A 673 -2.41 67.95 54.30
C LEU A 673 -1.53 68.77 53.35
N ASP A 674 -1.48 68.42 52.06
CA ASP A 674 -0.77 69.18 51.02
C ASP A 674 -1.38 70.58 50.84
N VAL A 675 -2.71 70.65 50.65
CA VAL A 675 -3.48 71.91 50.63
C VAL A 675 -3.28 72.73 51.91
N LYS A 676 -3.38 72.09 53.08
CA LYS A 676 -3.23 72.78 54.37
C LYS A 676 -1.80 73.31 54.59
N ARG A 677 -0.78 72.69 53.98
CA ARG A 677 0.61 73.18 53.98
C ARG A 677 0.82 74.31 52.98
N SER A 678 0.21 74.26 51.79
CA SER A 678 0.39 75.31 50.79
C SER A 678 -0.05 76.68 51.31
N VAL A 679 -1.19 76.74 52.02
CA VAL A 679 -1.73 77.96 52.64
C VAL A 679 -0.79 78.58 53.69
N VAL A 680 0.06 77.79 54.34
CA VAL A 680 0.98 78.26 55.40
C VAL A 680 2.35 78.72 54.85
N SER A 681 2.68 78.37 53.60
CA SER A 681 4.03 78.49 53.04
C SER A 681 4.45 79.88 52.51
N THR A 682 3.56 80.87 52.52
CA THR A 682 3.75 82.13 51.77
C THR A 682 4.19 83.33 52.61
N THR A 683 5.47 83.38 53.02
CA THR A 683 6.28 84.64 53.06
C THR A 683 7.75 84.35 53.40
N ALA A 684 8.62 84.26 52.38
CA ALA A 684 10.07 84.27 52.56
C ALA A 684 10.61 85.72 52.53
N HIS A 685 10.42 86.48 53.61
CA HIS A 685 10.96 87.84 53.70
C HIS A 685 12.49 87.81 53.88
N ILE A 686 13.21 88.34 52.89
CA ILE A 686 14.66 88.61 53.01
C ILE A 686 14.86 89.66 54.13
N PRO A 687 15.63 89.37 55.19
CA PRO A 687 15.82 90.31 56.29
C PRO A 687 16.48 91.61 55.83
N TRP A 688 15.98 92.75 56.30
CA TRP A 688 16.42 94.07 55.85
C TRP A 688 17.89 94.36 56.17
N TRP A 689 18.43 93.75 57.23
CA TRP A 689 19.86 93.82 57.56
C TRP A 689 20.75 93.20 56.48
N MET A 690 20.24 92.24 55.69
CA MET A 690 21.03 91.58 54.65
C MET A 690 21.35 92.56 53.51
N PHE A 691 20.41 93.43 53.14
CA PHE A 691 20.68 94.55 52.21
C PHE A 691 21.72 95.53 52.77
N LEU A 692 21.70 95.81 54.09
CA LEU A 692 22.66 96.70 54.75
C LEU A 692 24.07 96.09 54.81
N VAL A 693 24.19 94.77 55.01
CA VAL A 693 25.45 94.02 54.91
C VAL A 693 25.98 94.01 53.47
N LEU A 694 25.11 93.81 52.48
CA LEU A 694 25.49 93.79 51.06
C LEU A 694 25.99 95.17 50.59
N LEU A 695 25.35 96.26 51.05
CA LEU A 695 25.75 97.63 50.75
C LEU A 695 27.06 98.05 51.44
N THR A 696 27.31 97.59 52.68
CA THR A 696 28.57 97.91 53.38
C THR A 696 29.76 97.09 52.90
N LEU A 697 29.58 95.79 52.60
CA LEU A 697 30.67 94.96 52.06
C LEU A 697 30.99 95.27 50.59
N GLY A 698 29.98 95.51 49.75
CA GLY A 698 30.16 95.83 48.33
C GLY A 698 30.50 97.29 48.03
N TRP A 699 30.79 98.11 49.05
CA TRP A 699 30.99 99.56 48.91
C TRP A 699 32.19 99.91 48.02
N ASN A 700 33.27 99.13 48.11
CA ASN A 700 34.47 99.34 47.30
C ASN A 700 34.19 99.08 45.81
N GLU A 701 33.46 98.01 45.50
CA GLU A 701 33.07 97.61 44.15
C GLU A 701 32.08 98.61 43.54
N ILE A 702 31.13 99.13 44.34
CA ILE A 702 30.22 100.21 43.93
C ILE A 702 31.03 101.47 43.56
N ILE A 703 31.99 101.89 44.39
CA ILE A 703 32.87 103.02 44.08
C ILE A 703 33.73 102.75 42.84
N PHE A 704 34.29 101.54 42.69
CA PHE A 704 35.10 101.15 41.53
C PHE A 704 34.33 101.26 40.21
N VAL A 705 33.08 100.78 40.18
CA VAL A 705 32.19 100.87 39.01
C VAL A 705 31.80 102.31 38.71
N LEU A 706 31.54 103.14 39.72
CA LEU A 706 31.17 104.55 39.53
C LEU A 706 32.35 105.45 39.12
N THR A 707 33.57 105.15 39.60
CA THR A 707 34.75 106.01 39.38
C THR A 707 35.46 105.71 38.06
N ASN A 708 35.31 104.49 37.52
CA ASN A 708 35.90 104.12 36.24
C ASN A 708 34.94 104.46 35.07
N PRO A 709 35.31 105.36 34.14
CA PRO A 709 34.40 105.85 33.11
C PRO A 709 33.89 104.75 32.17
N PHE A 710 34.65 103.68 31.94
CA PHE A 710 34.21 102.57 31.10
C PHE A 710 33.12 101.73 31.78
N TYR A 711 33.27 101.42 33.07
CA TYR A 711 32.26 100.68 33.82
C TYR A 711 31.01 101.52 34.09
N LEU A 712 31.15 102.82 34.37
CA LEU A 712 30.03 103.75 34.49
C LEU A 712 29.22 103.83 33.18
N MET A 713 29.88 103.99 32.04
CA MET A 713 29.21 104.01 30.73
C MET A 713 28.54 102.68 30.38
N ALA A 714 29.15 101.54 30.74
CA ALA A 714 28.55 100.22 30.56
C ALA A 714 27.31 100.01 31.45
N LEU A 715 27.34 100.52 32.69
CA LEU A 715 26.19 100.48 33.60
C LEU A 715 25.04 101.36 33.08
N ILE A 716 25.33 102.55 32.54
CA ILE A 716 24.33 103.46 31.96
C ILE A 716 23.70 102.86 30.69
N THR A 717 24.48 102.26 29.79
CA THR A 717 23.92 101.57 28.60
C THR A 717 23.15 100.31 28.98
N GLY A 718 23.59 99.57 29.99
CA GLY A 718 22.84 98.45 30.56
C GLY A 718 21.49 98.88 31.16
N ALA A 719 21.45 99.97 31.93
CA ALA A 719 20.23 100.53 32.47
C ALA A 719 19.27 101.02 31.36
N LEU A 720 19.79 101.71 30.33
CA LEU A 720 19.01 102.12 29.17
C LEU A 720 18.43 100.91 28.39
N LEU A 721 19.20 99.83 28.24
CA LEU A 721 18.72 98.59 27.62
C LEU A 721 17.60 97.93 28.44
N VAL A 722 17.73 97.85 29.76
CA VAL A 722 16.68 97.29 30.64
C VAL A 722 15.41 98.14 30.59
N VAL A 723 15.54 99.48 30.61
CA VAL A 723 14.41 100.40 30.46
C VAL A 723 13.75 100.25 29.09
N ALA A 724 14.52 100.14 28.00
CA ALA A 724 13.98 99.88 26.67
C ALA A 724 13.28 98.51 26.56
N MET A 725 13.84 97.45 27.17
CA MET A 725 13.21 96.12 27.23
C MET A 725 11.91 96.11 28.05
N TYR A 726 11.82 96.95 29.08
CA TYR A 726 10.60 97.15 29.86
C TYR A 726 9.52 97.86 29.02
N TYR A 727 9.83 99.01 28.42
CA TYR A 727 8.87 99.75 27.58
C TYR A 727 8.45 99.02 26.30
N THR A 728 9.29 98.15 25.75
CA THR A 728 8.94 97.29 24.59
C THR A 728 8.26 95.97 24.98
N GLY A 729 8.11 95.67 26.28
CA GLY A 729 7.54 94.40 26.77
C GLY A 729 8.41 93.15 26.52
N THR A 730 9.59 93.31 25.91
CA THR A 730 10.47 92.19 25.50
C THR A 730 11.23 91.56 26.67
N LEU A 731 11.23 92.19 27.84
CA LEU A 731 11.88 91.71 29.06
C LEU A 731 11.43 90.29 29.46
N GLY A 732 10.13 89.98 29.37
CA GLY A 732 9.58 88.67 29.72
C GLY A 732 10.09 87.51 28.84
N PRO A 733 9.98 87.61 27.50
CA PRO A 733 10.61 86.66 26.58
C PRO A 733 12.11 86.47 26.80
N ILE A 734 12.88 87.56 26.98
CA ILE A 734 14.34 87.49 27.18
C ILE A 734 14.69 86.80 28.50
N LEU A 735 13.95 87.06 29.59
CA LEU A 735 14.14 86.36 30.87
C LEU A 735 13.87 84.85 30.75
N ARG A 736 12.87 84.43 29.94
CA ARG A 736 12.62 83.00 29.67
C ARG A 736 13.76 82.35 28.87
N VAL A 737 14.32 83.04 27.88
CA VAL A 737 15.51 82.58 27.15
C VAL A 737 16.71 82.49 28.09
N GLY A 738 16.93 83.48 28.95
CA GLY A 738 17.97 83.44 29.98
C GLY A 738 17.83 82.30 30.99
N GLN A 739 16.60 81.96 31.39
CA GLN A 739 16.29 80.80 32.24
C GLN A 739 16.50 79.45 31.54
N MET A 740 16.34 79.38 30.22
CA MET A 740 16.68 78.19 29.44
C MET A 740 18.21 78.08 29.24
N ALA A 741 18.89 79.20 28.94
CA ALA A 741 20.34 79.23 28.82
C ALA A 741 21.06 78.92 30.14
N SER A 742 20.56 79.40 31.29
CA SER A 742 21.14 79.05 32.59
C SER A 742 20.88 77.59 32.97
N ARG A 743 19.73 77.01 32.61
CA ARG A 743 19.51 75.56 32.71
C ARG A 743 20.48 74.76 31.84
N GLU A 744 20.75 75.20 30.61
CA GLU A 744 21.69 74.54 29.71
C GLU A 744 23.13 74.64 30.24
N ILE A 745 23.56 75.79 30.78
CA ILE A 745 24.86 75.95 31.43
C ILE A 745 24.96 75.06 32.68
N VAL A 746 23.91 74.98 33.51
CA VAL A 746 23.87 74.06 34.66
C VAL A 746 23.91 72.60 34.21
N PHE A 747 23.28 72.24 33.09
CA PHE A 747 23.33 70.90 32.51
C PHE A 747 24.75 70.55 32.02
N GLN A 748 25.42 71.47 31.32
CA GLN A 748 26.80 71.28 30.83
C GLN A 748 27.84 71.25 31.97
N ILE A 749 27.65 72.04 33.03
CA ILE A 749 28.48 71.95 34.24
C ILE A 749 28.21 70.63 34.98
N ALA A 750 26.95 70.19 35.07
CA ALA A 750 26.60 68.92 35.70
C ALA A 750 27.12 67.70 34.91
N SER A 751 27.16 67.75 33.58
CA SER A 751 27.79 66.71 32.76
C SER A 751 29.32 66.75 32.91
N TYR A 752 29.96 67.91 32.86
CA TYR A 752 31.41 68.03 33.06
C TYR A 752 31.87 67.53 34.44
N LEU A 753 31.09 67.81 35.50
CA LEU A 753 31.35 67.29 36.84
C LEU A 753 31.12 65.78 36.95
N ARG A 754 30.15 65.23 36.21
CA ARG A 754 29.88 63.79 36.12
C ARG A 754 30.99 63.05 35.37
N ASP A 755 31.45 63.61 34.25
CA ASP A 755 32.59 63.08 33.48
C ASP A 755 33.91 63.20 34.27
N SER A 756 34.00 64.20 35.16
CA SER A 756 35.06 64.32 36.17
C SER A 756 34.89 63.38 37.38
N GLY A 757 33.94 62.45 37.36
CA GLY A 757 33.74 61.41 38.39
C GLY A 757 32.97 61.83 39.65
N VAL A 758 32.41 63.04 39.70
CA VAL A 758 31.63 63.51 40.86
C VAL A 758 30.17 63.06 40.76
N LYS A 759 29.63 62.45 41.82
CA LYS A 759 28.20 62.09 41.90
C LYS A 759 27.34 63.35 42.00
N THR A 760 26.37 63.50 41.09
CA THR A 760 25.55 64.71 40.89
C THR A 760 24.05 64.45 41.10
N ASP A 761 23.72 63.46 41.92
CA ASP A 761 22.34 63.02 42.16
C ASP A 761 21.55 64.08 42.95
N GLY A 762 20.43 64.55 42.38
CA GLY A 762 19.53 65.54 43.00
C GLY A 762 19.60 66.97 42.45
N ILE A 763 20.56 67.30 41.56
CA ILE A 763 20.74 68.68 41.05
C ILE A 763 19.96 68.95 39.74
N LEU A 764 19.50 67.92 39.03
CA LEU A 764 18.80 68.05 37.74
C LEU A 764 17.33 67.61 37.81
N PRO A 765 16.37 68.37 37.24
CA PRO A 765 14.99 67.92 37.03
C PRO A 765 14.90 66.73 36.06
N PRO A 766 13.90 65.85 36.19
CA PRO A 766 13.77 64.65 35.35
C PRO A 766 13.44 64.99 33.88
N LEU A 767 14.13 64.30 32.96
CA LEU A 767 13.88 64.39 31.52
C LEU A 767 12.60 63.62 31.14
N ARG A 768 11.68 64.26 30.40
CA ARG A 768 10.53 63.59 29.77
C ARG A 768 10.96 62.89 28.48
N SER A 769 11.03 61.56 28.49
CA SER A 769 11.19 60.74 27.30
C SER A 769 9.83 60.40 26.66
N ASN A 770 9.37 61.21 25.71
CA ASN A 770 8.19 60.88 24.90
C ASN A 770 8.57 59.84 23.82
N SER A 771 8.29 58.56 24.08
CA SER A 771 8.35 57.49 23.09
C SER A 771 6.99 57.31 22.41
N THR A 772 6.79 57.91 21.24
CA THR A 772 5.60 57.68 20.40
C THR A 772 5.99 57.09 19.05
N SER A 773 6.08 55.76 19.00
CA SER A 773 6.02 55.01 17.74
C SER A 773 4.60 55.10 17.17
N TYR A 774 4.45 55.53 15.92
CA TYR A 774 3.15 55.64 15.26
C TYR A 774 2.47 54.27 15.13
N SER A 775 1.21 54.20 15.54
CA SER A 775 0.21 53.34 14.89
C SER A 775 -0.84 54.27 14.28
N SER A 776 -1.03 54.18 12.97
CA SER A 776 -2.03 54.97 12.24
C SER A 776 -3.32 54.19 12.09
N ASP A 777 -4.44 54.77 12.52
CA ASP A 777 -5.76 54.28 12.14
C ASP A 777 -6.41 55.20 11.09
N ILE A 778 -7.22 54.61 10.22
CA ILE A 778 -7.63 55.20 8.95
C ILE A 778 -9.10 55.59 8.98
N LYS A 779 -9.41 56.78 8.45
CA LYS A 779 -10.72 57.04 7.82
C LYS A 779 -10.58 58.04 6.67
N THR A 780 -10.46 57.50 5.45
CA THR A 780 -10.82 58.22 4.23
C THR A 780 -12.37 58.28 4.15
N PRO A 781 -12.96 59.23 3.40
CA PRO A 781 -13.11 59.02 1.95
C PRO A 781 -13.05 60.28 1.08
N ARG A 782 -13.22 60.03 -0.24
CA ARG A 782 -13.73 60.93 -1.30
C ARG A 782 -12.72 61.85 -2.05
N ARG A 783 -12.10 61.20 -3.03
CA ARG A 783 -11.34 61.72 -4.17
C ARG A 783 -12.22 62.31 -5.28
N VAL A 784 -11.99 63.58 -5.64
CA VAL A 784 -12.05 64.20 -7.01
C VAL A 784 -11.07 65.38 -6.88
N GLY A 785 -9.96 65.57 -7.59
CA GLY A 785 -9.60 65.37 -9.01
C GLY A 785 -9.03 66.72 -9.49
N GLY A 786 -7.93 66.86 -10.24
CA GLY A 786 -6.97 65.89 -10.80
C GLY A 786 -5.74 66.62 -11.40
N THR A 787 -5.01 65.97 -12.30
CA THR A 787 -3.87 66.49 -13.14
C THR A 787 -2.61 67.04 -12.42
N SER A 788 -1.37 66.82 -12.88
CA SER A 788 -0.83 65.87 -13.89
C SER A 788 0.72 65.78 -13.79
N ASP A 789 1.31 64.82 -14.52
CA ASP A 789 2.71 64.82 -15.06
C ASP A 789 3.91 64.56 -14.09
N VAL A 790 5.04 63.92 -14.47
CA VAL A 790 5.45 63.16 -15.70
C VAL A 790 6.68 62.26 -15.39
N LEU A 791 6.70 60.99 -15.87
CA LEU A 791 7.80 60.04 -16.27
C LEU A 791 9.21 60.02 -15.57
N PRO A 792 10.19 59.12 -15.91
CA PRO A 792 10.17 57.80 -16.60
C PRO A 792 10.99 56.63 -15.94
N THR A 793 10.74 55.40 -16.43
CA THR A 793 11.67 54.26 -16.66
C THR A 793 12.34 53.42 -15.53
N THR A 794 12.38 52.11 -15.83
CA THR A 794 13.04 50.90 -15.25
C THR A 794 14.60 50.92 -15.36
N PRO A 795 15.41 50.07 -14.65
CA PRO A 795 15.27 48.59 -14.55
C PRO A 795 15.83 47.86 -13.28
N LEU A 796 15.91 46.52 -13.38
CA LEU A 796 16.58 45.53 -12.49
C LEU A 796 18.05 45.29 -12.95
N PRO A 797 18.90 44.49 -12.25
CA PRO A 797 19.20 44.43 -10.80
C PRO A 797 20.73 44.29 -10.48
N SER A 798 21.08 44.07 -9.20
CA SER A 798 22.18 43.21 -8.67
C SER A 798 23.42 43.79 -7.94
N LYS A 799 23.69 43.15 -6.78
CA LYS A 799 24.95 42.75 -6.08
C LYS A 799 26.17 43.70 -5.85
N THR A 800 26.61 43.66 -4.58
CA THR A 800 28.00 43.64 -4.03
C THR A 800 28.92 44.87 -4.09
N PRO A 801 29.66 45.11 -2.99
CA PRO A 801 31.03 45.62 -3.01
C PRO A 801 32.06 44.75 -2.25
N LEU A 802 33.35 44.97 -2.56
CA LEU A 802 34.60 44.52 -1.92
C LEU A 802 35.64 45.66 -2.17
N PRO A 803 36.78 45.84 -1.44
CA PRO A 803 37.79 44.79 -1.21
C PRO A 803 38.73 44.85 0.04
N TYR A 804 39.38 43.70 0.30
CA TYR A 804 40.77 43.48 0.82
C TYR A 804 41.36 44.20 2.06
N LYS A 805 41.84 43.38 3.01
CA LYS A 805 43.30 43.22 3.27
C LYS A 805 43.65 41.84 3.89
N THR A 806 44.91 41.44 3.70
CA THR A 806 45.55 40.13 4.03
C THR A 806 46.56 40.28 5.21
N PRO A 807 47.24 39.24 5.78
CA PRO A 807 47.69 37.97 5.15
C PRO A 807 47.69 36.64 5.97
N ALA A 808 47.87 35.53 5.24
CA ALA A 808 48.65 34.30 5.50
C ALA A 808 48.55 33.49 6.83
N ALA A 809 48.69 32.15 6.86
CA ALA A 809 48.59 31.09 5.82
C ALA A 809 48.66 29.67 6.45
N ALA A 810 48.08 28.66 5.77
CA ALA A 810 48.44 27.21 5.80
C ALA A 810 48.26 26.40 7.13
N SER A 811 48.03 25.07 7.15
CA SER A 811 47.55 24.10 6.12
C SER A 811 47.35 22.68 6.71
N PHE A 812 46.21 22.00 6.43
CA PHE A 812 45.96 20.54 6.59
C PHE A 812 46.06 19.99 8.05
N GLY A 813 45.54 18.80 8.41
CA GLY A 813 44.60 17.90 7.73
C GLY A 813 44.50 16.48 8.37
N ASP A 814 43.27 15.92 8.40
CA ASP A 814 42.88 14.49 8.50
C ASP A 814 42.91 13.70 9.86
N SER A 815 42.00 12.70 9.90
CA SER A 815 41.83 11.42 10.65
C SER A 815 42.45 11.10 12.04
N GLY A 816 41.60 10.57 12.93
CA GLY A 816 41.90 9.53 13.97
C GLY A 816 42.68 9.96 15.21
N GLU A 817 42.90 9.14 16.26
CA GLU A 817 42.14 8.04 16.90
C GLU A 817 42.83 7.75 18.28
N GLU A 818 42.29 6.85 19.12
CA GLU A 818 42.91 6.21 20.32
C GLU A 818 43.32 7.02 21.60
N ASP A 819 42.72 6.57 22.73
CA ASP A 819 43.28 6.19 24.05
C ASP A 819 44.08 7.09 25.04
N SER A 820 43.59 7.01 26.30
CA SER A 820 44.32 7.01 27.60
C SER A 820 44.98 8.33 28.09
N ASP A 821 45.21 8.57 29.39
CA ASP A 821 45.06 7.71 30.59
C ASP A 821 44.59 8.51 31.85
N THR A 822 44.41 7.82 32.97
CA THR A 822 43.88 8.27 34.28
C THR A 822 45.01 8.61 35.28
N PRO A 823 44.80 9.22 36.48
CA PRO A 823 44.33 8.45 37.66
C PRO A 823 43.61 9.18 38.83
N MET A 824 42.65 8.48 39.47
CA MET A 824 42.27 8.56 40.92
C MET A 824 41.65 9.89 41.47
N VAL A 825 40.86 9.92 42.55
CA VAL A 825 40.63 9.00 43.70
C VAL A 825 39.13 8.87 44.05
N GLY A 826 38.67 7.63 44.35
CA GLY A 826 37.69 7.21 45.41
C GLY A 826 36.29 7.89 45.58
N SER A 827 35.24 7.18 46.00
CA SER A 827 35.11 5.77 46.43
C SER A 827 33.67 5.21 46.31
N LEU A 828 33.56 3.87 46.21
CA LEU A 828 32.36 3.00 46.14
C LEU A 828 32.36 2.02 47.35
N PRO A 829 31.49 0.97 47.52
CA PRO A 829 30.41 0.38 46.67
C PRO A 829 29.04 0.34 47.41
N SER A 830 28.03 -0.55 47.28
CA SER A 830 27.68 -1.77 46.48
C SER A 830 26.12 -1.90 46.45
N THR A 831 25.35 -2.57 45.57
CA THR A 831 25.49 -3.69 44.60
C THR A 831 25.50 -5.13 45.21
N PRO A 832 25.19 -6.22 44.45
CA PRO A 832 23.94 -6.49 43.70
C PRO A 832 23.44 -7.98 43.75
N MET A 833 22.39 -8.32 42.96
CA MET A 833 21.98 -9.69 42.49
C MET A 833 21.44 -10.72 43.52
N GLY A 834 20.68 -11.77 43.14
CA GLY A 834 20.02 -12.08 41.84
C GLY A 834 19.61 -13.58 41.66
N SER A 835 18.73 -13.88 40.67
CA SER A 835 18.25 -15.23 40.24
C SER A 835 17.29 -15.98 41.23
N ARG A 836 16.57 -17.08 40.92
CA ARG A 836 16.66 -18.08 39.80
C ARG A 836 15.37 -18.95 39.58
N GLN A 837 14.99 -19.17 38.30
CA GLN A 837 14.30 -20.33 37.64
C GLN A 837 12.95 -20.99 38.09
N GLN A 838 12.05 -21.13 37.10
CA GLN A 838 11.26 -22.32 36.64
C GLN A 838 10.11 -22.99 37.45
N ARG A 839 8.89 -22.93 36.87
CA ARG A 839 7.98 -24.02 36.36
C ARG A 839 6.65 -23.37 35.89
N LEU A 840 6.14 -23.45 34.65
CA LEU A 840 5.69 -24.55 33.75
C LEU A 840 4.28 -25.14 34.04
N HIS A 841 3.33 -24.86 33.12
CA HIS A 841 2.04 -25.56 32.86
C HIS A 841 0.97 -25.49 33.99
N GLN A 842 -0.36 -25.60 33.78
CA GLN A 842 -1.20 -26.03 32.63
C GLN A 842 -2.65 -25.47 32.78
N GLN A 843 -3.54 -25.71 31.78
CA GLN A 843 -5.03 -25.58 31.82
C GLN A 843 -5.56 -24.13 31.93
N GLN A 844 -6.50 -23.59 31.13
CA GLN A 844 -7.64 -24.09 30.34
C GLN A 844 -8.92 -24.43 31.16
N THR A 845 -10.07 -23.98 30.61
CA THR A 845 -11.47 -24.22 31.05
C THR A 845 -11.94 -23.76 32.43
N THR A 846 -12.80 -22.72 32.45
CA THR A 846 -13.92 -22.60 33.41
C THR A 846 -15.15 -21.94 32.77
N GLN A 847 -16.24 -22.72 32.72
CA GLN A 847 -17.68 -22.40 32.88
C GLN A 847 -18.12 -20.91 32.76
N ARG A 848 -19.13 -20.52 31.98
CA ARG A 848 -20.39 -21.17 31.54
C ARG A 848 -21.36 -21.55 32.67
N ALA A 849 -21.95 -20.55 33.36
CA ALA A 849 -23.18 -20.72 34.14
C ALA A 849 -23.94 -19.39 34.42
N ARG A 850 -24.93 -19.05 33.58
CA ARG A 850 -26.19 -18.37 33.96
C ARG A 850 -27.17 -18.42 32.79
N SER A 851 -28.40 -18.85 33.06
CA SER A 851 -29.44 -19.17 32.07
C SER A 851 -30.82 -19.02 32.70
N VAL A 852 -31.86 -18.82 31.88
CA VAL A 852 -33.27 -18.58 32.28
C VAL A 852 -33.41 -17.21 32.98
N TRP A 853 -34.39 -16.34 32.70
CA TRP A 853 -35.67 -16.44 31.97
C TRP A 853 -35.62 -15.51 30.72
N LYS A 854 -36.52 -15.58 29.72
CA LYS A 854 -37.91 -16.08 29.66
C LYS A 854 -38.31 -16.42 28.21
N GLU A 855 -39.36 -17.22 28.01
CA GLU A 855 -40.12 -17.29 26.75
C GLU A 855 -40.82 -15.93 26.45
N GLY A 856 -41.21 -15.60 25.22
CA GLY A 856 -41.06 -16.30 23.94
C GLY A 856 -42.04 -15.72 22.90
N ASP A 857 -41.93 -16.12 21.64
CA ASP A 857 -43.05 -16.46 20.72
C ASP A 857 -42.53 -16.67 19.29
N SER A 858 -43.14 -17.62 18.58
CA SER A 858 -42.85 -17.97 17.19
C SER A 858 -44.16 -18.11 16.42
N VAL A 859 -44.28 -17.43 15.29
CA VAL A 859 -45.33 -17.64 14.28
C VAL A 859 -44.68 -17.59 12.91
N ASP A 860 -45.12 -18.46 12.02
CA ASP A 860 -44.56 -18.71 10.69
C ASP A 860 -44.96 -17.66 9.64
N GLU A 861 -44.03 -17.31 8.74
CA GLU A 861 -44.18 -17.38 7.27
C GLU A 861 -42.80 -17.36 6.58
#